data_AF-A0A2N6NER7-F1
#
_entry.id   AF-A0A2N6NER7-F1
#
_cell.length_a   1.000
_cell.length_b   1.000
_cell.length_c   1.000
_cell.angle_alpha   90.00
_cell.angle_beta   90.00
_cell.angle_gamma   90.00
#
_symmetry.space_group_name_H-M   'P 1'
#
loop_
_entity.id
_entity.type
_entity.pdbx_description
1 polymer ?
#
loop_
_entity_poly.entity_id
_entity_poly.type
_entity_poly.pdbx_seq_one_letter_code
_entity_poly.pdbx_strand_id
1 'polypeptide(L)'
;MTTRHGRCTSSYIHHQHQHEDDEDDEDDEHDTGRRWGSLTLYQLRDSIIRGPALSKFWAADAASALRPSSRTHLRPITSPSSTVATTTTTTTTTTTTTMDLADLPYTIFAEIISYLAPREAIAARRLSRAVYAALTRDELCISLLLHHFPRAIESRELRLLLRRGDHALLDRVAWSRALAATARRYHHLGTATPRVTETVLAPTADKTDDHLLRGVTPWHRVLRLDDKTAAFHYWDPSWTCDAAAGLLVHPVAGRRYALRDLDTGRTWPVPFTTEGRMVRRVRLNHGTLIIEWCEKQAMREDAGAHRHYATFYAVGRVQGKNDDPSHHQEEDLYTVRKYAKDRPSNDDGEAGGAECAVTFRAEWKIHRLGLLLRHQDRFFSAHNSTHYAIYIWQPSRSPWGEHEPRERLVIWEIDAAAIGGGPHIIAQLADPQLDHWGVRQRRTPTLRCLRLDDCTWDSATRTTVGHVFFVEEEHRWSAGPHSSSTPPRLHHVKTTGIPLTGGPRWVDECGKVQQPDVSQMQFCWRGTRPPGGGVVDMETWAGRCPCWRHDDFPYLTVCEANDAAAGVRFSARHCFMLETLSVHIKPRLRIHGVARPAEPRPRRASSSSSSTTTSKASRSNRVKQAHSSSAASREERRRGDADEPIDEESDDMSDWSAAMTREVQFEDDAWSKLLNAGYICGDERWLVGQNSHGSITIMHF
;
A
#
# COMPACT_ATOMS: atom_id res chain seq x y z
N MET A 1 -48.21 -33.14 -38.87
CA MET A 1 -49.52 -32.74 -38.29
C MET A 1 -49.23 -32.15 -36.91
N THR A 2 -49.53 -30.90 -36.57
CA THR A 2 -50.21 -29.83 -37.35
C THR A 2 -49.69 -28.47 -36.86
N THR A 3 -49.57 -27.49 -37.76
CA THR A 3 -49.05 -26.14 -37.53
C THR A 3 -50.01 -25.22 -36.76
N ARG A 4 -49.47 -24.18 -36.09
CA ARG A 4 -49.99 -22.80 -36.27
C ARG A 4 -48.95 -21.71 -35.96
N HIS A 5 -48.98 -20.65 -36.78
CA HIS A 5 -48.16 -19.44 -36.67
C HIS A 5 -48.89 -18.32 -35.92
N GLY A 6 -48.14 -17.34 -35.43
CA GLY A 6 -48.56 -15.96 -35.18
C GLY A 6 -47.41 -15.01 -35.51
N ARG A 7 -47.65 -13.95 -36.29
CA ARG A 7 -46.65 -13.01 -36.81
C ARG A 7 -47.24 -11.59 -36.83
N CYS A 8 -46.36 -10.58 -36.89
CA CYS A 8 -46.65 -9.15 -37.11
C CYS A 8 -47.29 -8.41 -35.90
N THR A 9 -47.13 -7.09 -35.72
CA THR A 9 -46.64 -6.00 -36.61
C THR A 9 -45.58 -5.07 -35.96
N SER A 10 -44.86 -4.34 -36.82
CA SER A 10 -44.02 -3.17 -36.46
C SER A 10 -44.81 -1.86 -36.63
N SER A 11 -44.44 -0.80 -35.90
CA SER A 11 -44.78 0.58 -36.27
C SER A 11 -43.68 1.58 -35.88
N TYR A 12 -43.06 2.18 -36.89
CA TYR A 12 -42.27 3.42 -36.80
C TYR A 12 -43.20 4.61 -36.50
N ILE A 13 -42.76 5.58 -35.68
CA ILE A 13 -43.21 6.97 -35.77
C ILE A 13 -41.98 7.89 -35.69
N HIS A 14 -42.00 8.90 -36.56
CA HIS A 14 -40.98 9.90 -36.81
C HIS A 14 -41.47 11.23 -36.22
N HIS A 15 -40.62 12.06 -35.61
CA HIS A 15 -40.89 13.50 -35.49
C HIS A 15 -39.59 14.31 -35.50
N GLN A 16 -39.67 15.48 -36.13
CA GLN A 16 -38.60 16.46 -36.39
C GLN A 16 -39.22 17.87 -36.32
N HIS A 17 -38.38 18.92 -36.35
CA HIS A 17 -38.70 20.37 -36.22
C HIS A 17 -39.08 20.84 -34.80
N GLN A 18 -38.79 22.08 -34.34
CA GLN A 18 -38.11 23.31 -34.83
C GLN A 18 -37.45 23.98 -33.58
N HIS A 19 -36.27 24.60 -33.54
CA HIS A 19 -35.77 25.90 -34.07
C HIS A 19 -36.65 27.14 -33.85
N GLU A 20 -36.22 27.97 -32.89
CA GLU A 20 -36.47 29.40 -32.57
C GLU A 20 -35.69 29.58 -31.24
N ASP A 21 -34.53 30.24 -31.16
CA ASP A 21 -34.21 31.67 -31.39
C ASP A 21 -35.02 32.60 -30.47
N ASP A 22 -34.36 33.12 -29.43
CA ASP A 22 -34.64 34.43 -28.81
C ASP A 22 -33.37 34.89 -28.04
N GLU A 23 -32.99 36.14 -28.27
CA GLU A 23 -31.88 36.86 -27.63
C GLU A 23 -32.42 37.66 -26.43
N ASP A 24 -31.59 37.93 -25.41
CA ASP A 24 -31.67 39.17 -24.63
C ASP A 24 -30.35 39.37 -23.85
N ASP A 25 -29.79 40.58 -23.97
CA ASP A 25 -28.54 41.07 -23.36
C ASP A 25 -28.79 41.74 -21.98
N GLU A 26 -27.78 42.48 -21.49
CA GLU A 26 -27.68 43.26 -20.25
C GLU A 26 -27.24 42.45 -19.01
N ASP A 27 -26.28 42.87 -18.19
CA ASP A 27 -25.24 43.91 -18.21
C ASP A 27 -24.57 43.74 -16.83
N ASP A 28 -23.22 43.72 -16.73
CA ASP A 28 -22.58 44.06 -15.45
C ASP A 28 -21.11 44.46 -15.65
N GLU A 29 -20.85 45.74 -15.42
CA GLU A 29 -19.62 46.43 -15.80
C GLU A 29 -18.60 46.50 -14.64
N HIS A 30 -17.35 46.16 -14.96
CA HIS A 30 -16.08 46.48 -14.27
C HIS A 30 -16.06 46.91 -12.78
N ASP A 31 -15.42 46.09 -11.93
CA ASP A 31 -14.50 46.60 -10.90
C ASP A 31 -13.10 45.94 -11.00
N THR A 32 -12.15 46.65 -11.60
CA THR A 32 -10.74 46.24 -11.70
C THR A 32 -9.84 47.03 -10.74
N GLY A 33 -10.10 46.91 -9.44
CA GLY A 33 -9.33 47.52 -8.35
C GLY A 33 -8.12 46.69 -7.85
N ARG A 34 -6.95 46.86 -8.49
CA ARG A 34 -5.57 46.59 -7.97
C ARG A 34 -5.40 45.53 -6.84
N ARG A 35 -4.95 44.32 -7.19
CA ARG A 35 -4.19 43.47 -6.24
C ARG A 35 -3.10 42.64 -6.93
N TRP A 36 -1.85 43.09 -6.85
CA TRP A 36 -0.68 42.24 -7.10
C TRP A 36 -0.40 41.36 -5.87
N GLY A 37 -0.07 40.09 -6.08
CA GLY A 37 0.59 39.26 -5.06
C GLY A 37 -0.29 38.38 -4.17
N SER A 38 -1.04 37.44 -4.76
CA SER A 38 -1.31 36.14 -4.12
C SER A 38 -1.80 35.13 -5.17
N LEU A 39 -1.06 34.02 -5.35
CA LEU A 39 -1.57 32.84 -6.03
C LEU A 39 -2.57 32.17 -5.08
N THR A 40 -3.87 32.38 -5.33
CA THR A 40 -4.91 31.76 -4.52
C THR A 40 -4.96 30.26 -4.77
N LEU A 41 -5.44 29.48 -3.78
CA LEU A 41 -5.61 28.02 -3.93
C LEU A 41 -6.46 27.63 -5.16
N TYR A 42 -7.34 28.52 -5.61
CA TYR A 42 -8.11 28.40 -6.86
C TYR A 42 -7.23 28.36 -8.12
N GLN A 43 -6.21 29.22 -8.22
CA GLN A 43 -5.28 29.20 -9.35
C GLN A 43 -4.38 27.96 -9.33
N LEU A 44 -4.01 27.47 -8.14
CA LEU A 44 -3.30 26.21 -7.98
C LEU A 44 -4.17 25.00 -8.40
N ARG A 45 -5.44 24.98 -7.99
CA ARG A 45 -6.45 23.99 -8.41
C ARG A 45 -6.57 23.96 -9.93
N ASP A 46 -6.71 25.11 -10.58
CA ASP A 46 -6.82 25.21 -12.04
C ASP A 46 -5.55 24.78 -12.76
N SER A 47 -4.37 25.11 -12.25
CA SER A 47 -3.10 24.64 -12.83
C SER A 47 -2.91 23.13 -12.70
N ILE A 48 -3.35 22.54 -11.58
CA ILE A 48 -3.22 21.10 -11.30
C ILE A 48 -4.25 20.28 -12.09
N ILE A 49 -5.49 20.75 -12.20
CA ILE A 49 -6.56 20.03 -12.93
C ILE A 49 -6.32 20.05 -14.45
N ARG A 50 -5.70 21.11 -14.99
CA ARG A 50 -5.46 21.27 -16.43
C ARG A 50 -4.15 20.62 -16.96
N GLY A 51 -3.33 19.99 -16.10
CA GLY A 51 -1.99 19.50 -16.47
C GLY A 51 -1.82 17.98 -16.43
N PRO A 52 -1.58 17.34 -17.60
CA PRO A 52 -0.21 16.82 -17.86
C PRO A 52 0.57 17.57 -18.95
N ALA A 53 -0.05 18.54 -19.63
CA ALA A 53 0.49 19.11 -20.88
C ALA A 53 1.54 20.25 -20.71
N LEU A 54 1.73 20.77 -19.49
CA LEU A 54 2.39 22.07 -19.30
C LEU A 54 3.93 22.06 -19.39
N SER A 55 4.59 20.89 -19.38
CA SER A 55 6.05 20.81 -19.57
C SER A 55 6.53 21.29 -20.95
N LYS A 56 5.67 21.26 -21.98
CA LYS A 56 6.09 21.55 -23.38
C LYS A 56 5.72 22.95 -23.89
N PHE A 57 4.74 23.62 -23.28
CA PHE A 57 4.25 24.91 -23.80
C PHE A 57 5.14 26.11 -23.42
N TRP A 58 5.76 26.09 -22.24
CA TRP A 58 6.45 27.26 -21.68
C TRP A 58 7.80 27.56 -22.33
N ALA A 59 8.39 26.59 -23.03
CA ALA A 59 9.62 26.78 -23.82
C ALA A 59 9.41 27.61 -25.10
N ALA A 60 8.18 27.69 -25.63
CA ALA A 60 7.88 28.40 -26.87
C ALA A 60 7.70 29.91 -26.67
N ASP A 61 6.98 30.31 -25.61
CA ASP A 61 6.70 31.73 -25.35
C ASP A 61 7.95 32.50 -24.88
N ALA A 62 8.82 31.85 -24.09
CA ALA A 62 10.09 32.44 -23.65
C ALA A 62 11.02 32.83 -24.81
N ALA A 63 10.96 32.11 -25.94
CA ALA A 63 11.76 32.39 -27.13
C ALA A 63 11.25 33.60 -27.94
N SER A 64 9.98 34.00 -27.78
CA SER A 64 9.35 35.07 -28.57
C SER A 64 9.54 36.47 -27.99
N ALA A 65 9.90 36.59 -26.71
CA ALA A 65 10.00 37.87 -26.00
C ALA A 65 11.33 38.65 -26.20
N LEU A 66 12.30 38.10 -26.94
CA LEU A 66 13.64 38.70 -27.11
C LEU A 66 13.96 39.03 -28.59
N ARG A 67 13.37 40.12 -29.10
CA ARG A 67 13.85 40.81 -30.32
C ARG A 67 13.92 42.33 -30.10
N PRO A 68 15.11 42.97 -30.21
CA PRO A 68 15.22 44.42 -30.18
C PRO A 68 14.89 45.02 -31.56
N SER A 69 14.13 46.11 -31.60
CA SER A 69 13.89 46.92 -32.81
C SER A 69 14.40 48.35 -32.64
N SER A 70 14.70 49.02 -33.75
CA SER A 70 15.73 50.07 -33.81
C SER A 70 15.20 51.49 -34.08
N ARG A 71 15.60 52.43 -33.20
CA ARG A 71 16.23 53.74 -33.48
C ARG A 71 15.82 54.57 -34.74
N THR A 72 15.21 55.74 -34.53
CA THR A 72 15.27 56.99 -35.37
C THR A 72 14.45 58.11 -34.65
N HIS A 73 14.57 59.44 -34.87
CA HIS A 73 15.75 60.32 -35.11
C HIS A 73 15.36 61.80 -34.75
N LEU A 74 16.34 62.59 -34.27
CA LEU A 74 16.40 64.05 -33.95
C LEU A 74 15.29 65.05 -34.43
N ARG A 75 14.94 66.06 -33.59
CA ARG A 75 15.42 67.49 -33.69
C ARG A 75 14.91 68.43 -32.53
N PRO A 76 15.47 69.66 -32.35
CA PRO A 76 15.45 70.42 -31.07
C PRO A 76 14.68 71.76 -31.12
N ILE A 77 14.57 72.50 -29.98
CA ILE A 77 14.80 73.98 -29.85
C ILE A 77 14.63 74.57 -28.41
N THR A 78 15.51 75.52 -28.06
CA THR A 78 15.51 76.58 -26.98
C THR A 78 15.35 76.31 -25.47
N SER A 79 16.37 76.76 -24.73
CA SER A 79 16.39 77.32 -23.35
C SER A 79 15.89 78.80 -23.33
N PRO A 80 15.95 79.60 -22.23
CA PRO A 80 16.36 79.29 -20.84
C PRO A 80 15.45 79.90 -19.72
N SER A 81 15.67 79.48 -18.47
CA SER A 81 15.60 80.39 -17.31
C SER A 81 16.34 79.82 -16.09
N SER A 82 17.22 80.62 -15.49
CA SER A 82 18.03 80.27 -14.33
C SER A 82 17.29 80.41 -13.00
N THR A 83 17.55 79.51 -12.05
CA THR A 83 17.57 79.90 -10.62
C THR A 83 18.58 79.06 -9.85
N VAL A 84 19.38 79.73 -9.03
CA VAL A 84 20.44 79.12 -8.22
C VAL A 84 19.81 78.48 -6.98
N ALA A 85 20.11 77.21 -6.73
CA ALA A 85 19.78 76.53 -5.48
C ALA A 85 20.98 75.70 -4.99
N THR A 86 21.36 75.92 -3.74
CA THR A 86 22.57 75.40 -3.11
C THR A 86 22.57 73.87 -3.04
N THR A 87 23.56 73.23 -3.67
CA THR A 87 23.70 71.77 -3.64
C THR A 87 24.25 71.30 -2.29
N THR A 88 23.37 70.94 -1.36
CA THR A 88 23.75 70.16 -0.18
C THR A 88 24.10 68.75 -0.64
N THR A 89 25.37 68.36 -0.56
CA THR A 89 25.86 67.03 -0.97
C THR A 89 25.39 65.95 0.00
N THR A 90 24.11 65.58 -0.08
CA THR A 90 23.56 64.44 0.64
C THR A 90 23.96 63.17 -0.11
N THR A 91 25.01 62.51 0.35
CA THR A 91 25.49 61.22 -0.17
C THR A 91 24.37 60.19 -0.06
N THR A 92 23.57 60.07 -1.12
CA THR A 92 22.52 59.06 -1.24
C THR A 92 23.24 57.75 -1.54
N THR A 93 23.61 57.03 -0.48
CA THR A 93 24.02 55.64 -0.57
C THR A 93 22.84 54.86 -1.14
N THR A 94 22.84 54.68 -2.46
CA THR A 94 22.00 53.70 -3.13
C THR A 94 22.43 52.33 -2.63
N THR A 95 21.83 51.90 -1.52
CA THR A 95 21.85 50.53 -1.05
C THR A 95 21.17 49.67 -2.09
N THR A 96 21.95 49.19 -3.06
CA THR A 96 21.55 48.12 -3.99
C THR A 96 20.96 47.00 -3.15
N THR A 97 19.65 46.91 -3.20
CA THR A 97 18.87 45.98 -2.38
C THR A 97 19.10 44.60 -2.98
N THR A 98 20.08 43.88 -2.43
CA THR A 98 20.37 42.51 -2.83
C THR A 98 19.14 41.68 -2.53
N MET A 99 18.38 41.30 -3.57
CA MET A 99 17.23 40.40 -3.43
C MET A 99 17.69 39.13 -2.72
N ASP A 100 17.05 38.79 -1.59
CA ASP A 100 17.25 37.50 -0.96
C ASP A 100 16.55 36.42 -1.80
N LEU A 101 16.99 35.17 -1.66
CA LEU A 101 16.37 34.01 -2.32
C LEU A 101 14.87 33.90 -1.97
N ALA A 102 14.50 34.34 -0.77
CA ALA A 102 13.11 34.38 -0.29
C ALA A 102 12.25 35.50 -0.90
N ASP A 103 12.86 36.51 -1.54
CA ASP A 103 12.17 37.63 -2.20
C ASP A 103 11.80 37.34 -3.67
N LEU A 104 12.25 36.19 -4.20
CA LEU A 104 11.96 35.79 -5.58
C LEU A 104 10.45 35.56 -5.81
N PRO A 105 9.95 35.81 -7.04
CA PRO A 105 8.59 35.43 -7.43
C PRO A 105 8.31 33.96 -7.13
N TYR A 106 7.10 33.67 -6.60
CA TYR A 106 6.73 32.33 -6.12
C TYR A 106 7.00 31.23 -7.15
N THR A 107 6.73 31.46 -8.44
CA THR A 107 6.94 30.48 -9.51
C THR A 107 8.42 30.12 -9.65
N ILE A 108 9.31 31.12 -9.72
CA ILE A 108 10.77 30.94 -9.80
C ILE A 108 11.29 30.25 -8.54
N PHE A 109 10.83 30.66 -7.36
CA PHE A 109 11.23 30.03 -6.10
C PHE A 109 10.77 28.56 -6.03
N ALA A 110 9.52 28.27 -6.39
CA ALA A 110 8.99 26.90 -6.41
C ALA A 110 9.73 26.01 -7.41
N GLU A 111 10.05 26.52 -8.60
CA GLU A 111 10.85 25.83 -9.60
C GLU A 111 12.25 25.50 -9.07
N ILE A 112 13.00 26.49 -8.56
CA ILE A 112 14.34 26.29 -7.97
C ILE A 112 14.31 25.22 -6.86
N ILE A 113 13.32 25.28 -5.96
CA ILE A 113 13.22 24.33 -4.85
C ILE A 113 12.78 22.94 -5.32
N SER A 114 12.05 22.80 -6.43
CA SER A 114 11.66 21.49 -6.99
C SER A 114 12.84 20.67 -7.51
N TYR A 115 13.95 21.31 -7.88
CA TYR A 115 15.20 20.62 -8.24
C TYR A 115 15.98 20.06 -7.03
N LEU A 116 15.63 20.44 -5.79
CA LEU A 116 16.29 19.90 -4.60
C LEU A 116 15.71 18.53 -4.24
N ALA A 117 16.54 17.63 -3.70
CA ALA A 117 15.99 16.42 -3.11
C ALA A 117 15.09 16.80 -1.91
N PRO A 118 13.99 16.06 -1.62
CA PRO A 118 13.07 16.42 -0.54
C PRO A 118 13.73 16.62 0.83
N ARG A 119 14.77 15.83 1.12
CA ARG A 119 15.60 15.96 2.33
C ARG A 119 16.39 17.27 2.38
N GLU A 120 16.85 17.76 1.23
CA GLU A 120 17.58 19.02 1.08
C GLU A 120 16.64 20.21 1.19
N ALA A 121 15.47 20.18 0.54
CA ALA A 121 14.43 21.19 0.70
C ALA A 121 13.99 21.35 2.17
N ILE A 122 13.86 20.23 2.92
CA ILE A 122 13.56 20.27 4.36
C ILE A 122 14.76 20.79 5.17
N ALA A 123 16.00 20.43 4.82
CA ALA A 123 17.19 20.93 5.49
C ALA A 123 17.41 22.43 5.25
N ALA A 124 17.07 22.94 4.06
CA ALA A 124 17.18 24.34 3.66
C ALA A 124 16.31 25.28 4.54
N ARG A 125 15.25 24.76 5.18
CA ARG A 125 14.48 25.48 6.22
C ARG A 125 15.36 25.99 7.39
N ARG A 126 16.59 25.50 7.53
CA ARG A 126 17.54 25.93 8.58
C ARG A 126 18.48 27.07 8.15
N LEU A 127 18.40 27.56 6.91
CA LEU A 127 19.34 28.57 6.38
C LEU A 127 19.08 29.98 6.94
N SER A 128 17.84 30.47 6.88
CA SER A 128 17.44 31.76 7.43
C SER A 128 15.97 31.76 7.85
N ARG A 129 15.52 32.76 8.62
CA ARG A 129 14.09 32.90 8.97
C ARG A 129 13.22 33.19 7.75
N ALA A 130 13.72 33.94 6.77
CA ALA A 130 13.01 34.23 5.52
C ALA A 130 12.84 32.96 4.67
N VAL A 131 13.93 32.18 4.50
CA VAL A 131 13.91 30.89 3.82
C VAL A 131 13.03 29.88 4.56
N TYR A 132 13.04 29.86 5.90
CA TYR A 132 12.09 29.04 6.68
C TYR A 132 10.64 29.41 6.37
N ALA A 133 10.30 30.71 6.38
CA ALA A 133 8.95 31.17 6.11
C ALA A 133 8.50 30.80 4.68
N ALA A 134 9.34 31.04 3.68
CA ALA A 134 9.08 30.67 2.29
C ALA A 134 8.87 29.15 2.12
N LEU A 135 9.76 28.32 2.68
CA LEU A 135 9.72 26.85 2.61
C LEU A 135 8.67 26.19 3.52
N THR A 136 7.89 26.97 4.28
CA THR A 136 6.78 26.47 5.12
C THR A 136 5.40 26.98 4.68
N ARG A 137 5.32 27.78 3.61
CA ARG A 137 4.05 28.14 2.96
C ARG A 137 3.30 26.91 2.48
N ASP A 138 1.98 26.87 2.70
CA ASP A 138 1.16 25.71 2.38
C ASP A 138 1.10 25.45 0.86
N GLU A 139 0.94 26.49 0.03
CA GLU A 139 0.91 26.33 -1.44
C GLU A 139 2.19 25.67 -2.01
N LEU A 140 3.36 26.07 -1.49
CA LEU A 140 4.63 25.46 -1.88
C LEU A 140 4.74 24.03 -1.35
N CYS A 141 4.35 23.78 -0.12
CA CYS A 141 4.41 22.44 0.47
C CYS A 141 3.49 21.45 -0.26
N ILE A 142 2.29 21.89 -0.66
CA ILE A 142 1.35 21.17 -1.54
C ILE A 142 2.02 20.83 -2.88
N SER A 143 2.65 21.83 -3.51
CA SER A 143 3.31 21.65 -4.82
C SER A 143 4.48 20.64 -4.76
N LEU A 144 5.35 20.77 -3.76
CA LEU A 144 6.48 19.85 -3.54
C LEU A 144 6.02 18.43 -3.17
N LEU A 145 4.91 18.30 -2.43
CA LEU A 145 4.33 17.00 -2.09
C LEU A 145 3.82 16.28 -3.36
N LEU A 146 3.08 16.99 -4.22
CA LEU A 146 2.58 16.44 -5.49
C LEU A 146 3.70 16.13 -6.49
N HIS A 147 4.77 16.93 -6.50
CA HIS A 147 5.92 16.76 -7.38
C HIS A 147 6.80 15.56 -6.95
N HIS A 148 7.27 15.53 -5.70
CA HIS A 148 8.21 14.50 -5.25
C HIS A 148 7.53 13.20 -4.77
N PHE A 149 6.31 13.28 -4.25
CA PHE A 149 5.59 12.14 -3.66
C PHE A 149 4.20 11.94 -4.28
N PRO A 150 4.06 11.87 -5.61
CA PRO A 150 2.74 11.85 -6.26
C PRO A 150 1.85 10.68 -5.83
N ARG A 151 2.42 9.57 -5.33
CA ARG A 151 1.68 8.36 -4.95
C ARG A 151 1.42 8.23 -3.43
N ALA A 152 2.10 9.04 -2.62
CA ALA A 152 1.94 9.01 -1.17
C ALA A 152 0.50 9.28 -0.75
N ILE A 153 0.07 8.73 0.40
CA ILE A 153 -1.30 8.88 0.88
C ILE A 153 -1.70 10.36 1.00
N GLU A 154 -0.78 11.24 1.45
CA GLU A 154 -1.04 12.68 1.54
C GLU A 154 -1.33 13.30 0.17
N SER A 155 -0.61 12.90 -0.87
CA SER A 155 -0.84 13.36 -2.26
C SER A 155 -2.10 12.77 -2.87
N ARG A 156 -2.51 11.56 -2.48
CA ARG A 156 -3.75 10.93 -2.93
C ARG A 156 -4.97 11.65 -2.35
N GLU A 157 -4.96 11.90 -1.04
CA GLU A 157 -6.04 12.61 -0.35
C GLU A 157 -6.09 14.10 -0.73
N LEU A 158 -4.94 14.77 -0.86
CA LEU A 158 -4.86 16.14 -1.41
C LEU A 158 -5.54 16.26 -2.78
N ARG A 159 -5.37 15.29 -3.69
CA ARG A 159 -6.08 15.28 -4.98
C ARG A 159 -7.57 14.96 -4.87
N LEU A 160 -8.02 14.30 -3.79
CA LEU A 160 -9.47 14.14 -3.53
C LEU A 160 -10.06 15.48 -3.09
N LEU A 161 -9.43 16.13 -2.09
CA LEU A 161 -9.83 17.44 -1.59
C LEU A 161 -9.84 18.52 -2.69
N LEU A 162 -8.80 18.60 -3.52
CA LEU A 162 -8.73 19.55 -4.65
C LEU A 162 -9.78 19.31 -5.74
N ARG A 163 -10.16 18.03 -5.99
CA ARG A 163 -11.21 17.69 -6.95
C ARG A 163 -12.59 18.08 -6.44
N ARG A 164 -12.87 17.85 -5.16
CA ARG A 164 -14.12 18.26 -4.49
C ARG A 164 -14.24 19.77 -4.31
N GLY A 165 -13.12 20.46 -4.11
CA GLY A 165 -13.11 21.88 -3.74
C GLY A 165 -13.27 22.10 -2.23
N ASP A 166 -12.86 21.12 -1.40
CA ASP A 166 -12.99 21.12 0.05
C ASP A 166 -11.97 22.06 0.71
N HIS A 167 -12.02 23.35 0.38
CA HIS A 167 -11.06 24.37 0.80
C HIS A 167 -10.91 24.45 2.33
N ALA A 168 -12.00 24.31 3.08
CA ALA A 168 -11.96 24.28 4.55
C ALA A 168 -11.12 23.11 5.11
N LEU A 169 -11.09 21.94 4.46
CA LEU A 169 -10.26 20.81 4.87
C LEU A 169 -8.80 20.99 4.43
N LEU A 170 -8.56 21.61 3.26
CA LEU A 170 -7.21 21.98 2.81
C LEU A 170 -6.57 22.98 3.79
N ASP A 171 -7.31 24.00 4.22
CA ASP A 171 -6.83 25.03 5.14
C ASP A 171 -6.58 24.50 6.56
N ARG A 172 -7.34 23.49 7.01
CA ARG A 172 -7.11 22.80 8.29
C ARG A 172 -5.81 22.00 8.34
N VAL A 173 -5.20 21.62 7.22
CA VAL A 173 -3.97 20.81 7.19
C VAL A 173 -2.70 21.66 7.25
N ALA A 174 -1.78 21.32 8.15
CA ALA A 174 -0.43 21.89 8.21
C ALA A 174 0.49 21.23 7.16
N TRP A 175 0.41 21.66 5.90
CA TRP A 175 1.11 21.02 4.78
C TRP A 175 2.64 21.00 4.94
N SER A 176 3.20 22.01 5.62
CA SER A 176 4.62 22.05 5.98
C SER A 176 5.06 20.89 6.90
N ARG A 177 4.17 20.37 7.75
CA ARG A 177 4.37 19.16 8.59
C ARG A 177 4.13 17.88 7.79
N ALA A 178 3.11 17.86 6.93
CA ALA A 178 2.80 16.73 6.05
C ALA A 178 4.02 16.41 5.15
N LEU A 179 4.49 17.37 4.37
CA LEU A 179 5.67 17.22 3.51
C LEU A 179 6.91 16.73 4.28
N ALA A 180 7.16 17.27 5.48
CA ALA A 180 8.29 16.88 6.32
C ALA A 180 8.17 15.48 6.95
N ALA A 181 6.96 14.93 7.01
CA ALA A 181 6.70 13.56 7.43
C ALA A 181 6.77 12.59 6.25
N THR A 182 6.13 12.90 5.11
CA THR A 182 6.16 12.08 3.88
C THR A 182 7.60 11.90 3.37
N ALA A 183 8.39 12.97 3.30
CA ALA A 183 9.80 12.88 2.88
C ALA A 183 10.67 12.03 3.82
N ARG A 184 10.32 11.99 5.11
CA ARG A 184 11.00 11.16 6.11
C ARG A 184 10.61 9.69 5.97
N ARG A 185 9.31 9.40 5.79
CA ARG A 185 8.77 8.06 5.48
C ARG A 185 9.47 7.48 4.26
N TYR A 186 9.48 8.22 3.16
CA TYR A 186 10.09 7.77 1.91
C TYR A 186 11.62 7.66 1.99
N HIS A 187 12.29 8.44 2.84
CA HIS A 187 13.71 8.21 3.17
C HIS A 187 13.90 6.85 3.87
N HIS A 188 13.11 6.55 4.91
CA HIS A 188 13.18 5.30 5.68
C HIS A 188 12.78 4.06 4.87
N LEU A 189 11.78 4.16 4.00
CA LEU A 189 11.43 3.14 3.01
C LEU A 189 12.59 2.93 2.02
N GLY A 190 13.14 4.01 1.46
CA GLY A 190 14.25 3.95 0.49
C GLY A 190 15.57 3.45 1.07
N THR A 191 15.71 3.39 2.40
CA THR A 191 16.84 2.75 3.10
C THR A 191 16.50 1.40 3.73
N ALA A 192 15.23 0.94 3.65
CA ALA A 192 14.71 -0.21 4.38
C ALA A 192 15.07 -0.21 5.88
N THR A 193 15.07 0.97 6.51
CA THR A 193 15.33 1.12 7.95
C THR A 193 14.15 1.81 8.62
N PRO A 194 13.41 1.15 9.53
CA PRO A 194 12.26 1.77 10.18
C PRO A 194 12.68 2.94 11.06
N ARG A 195 11.88 4.00 11.06
CA ARG A 195 12.06 5.18 11.91
C ARG A 195 11.86 4.85 13.39
N VAL A 196 10.87 4.02 13.68
CA VAL A 196 10.54 3.51 15.01
C VAL A 196 10.10 2.05 14.85
N THR A 197 10.56 1.17 15.74
CA THR A 197 10.03 -0.19 15.85
C THR A 197 9.34 -0.31 17.20
N GLU A 198 8.05 -0.62 17.21
CA GLU A 198 7.28 -0.93 18.41
C GLU A 198 7.09 -2.45 18.56
N THR A 199 6.90 -2.92 19.79
CA THR A 199 6.56 -4.31 20.08
C THR A 199 5.36 -4.36 21.02
N VAL A 200 4.27 -4.93 20.52
CA VAL A 200 3.05 -5.16 21.29
C VAL A 200 3.08 -6.58 21.84
N LEU A 201 3.05 -6.68 23.17
CA LEU A 201 3.00 -7.97 23.86
C LEU A 201 1.61 -8.59 23.68
N ALA A 202 1.49 -9.51 22.72
CA ALA A 202 0.39 -10.45 22.69
C ALA A 202 0.61 -11.48 23.82
N PRO A 203 -0.44 -11.94 24.53
CA PRO A 203 -0.33 -13.06 25.45
C PRO A 203 0.25 -14.28 24.73
N THR A 204 1.42 -14.73 25.17
CA THR A 204 1.90 -16.07 24.80
C THR A 204 0.88 -17.09 25.28
N ALA A 205 0.65 -18.14 24.47
CA ALA A 205 -0.13 -19.29 24.91
C ALA A 205 0.63 -20.02 26.00
N ASP A 206 0.42 -19.59 27.24
CA ASP A 206 1.04 -20.18 28.42
C ASP A 206 0.54 -21.61 28.56
N LYS A 207 1.39 -22.55 29.02
CA LYS A 207 1.07 -23.99 29.00
C LYS A 207 -0.14 -24.37 29.86
N THR A 208 -0.58 -23.45 30.71
CA THR A 208 -1.69 -23.56 31.66
C THR A 208 -2.97 -22.87 31.21
N ASP A 209 -2.93 -21.91 30.28
CA ASP A 209 -4.11 -21.16 29.85
C ASP A 209 -4.71 -21.78 28.59
N ASP A 210 -5.67 -22.68 28.82
CA ASP A 210 -6.28 -23.62 27.88
C ASP A 210 -6.91 -22.95 26.63
N HIS A 211 -6.03 -22.69 25.66
CA HIS A 211 -6.22 -22.37 24.25
C HIS A 211 -7.21 -21.23 23.90
N LEU A 212 -6.88 -19.99 24.30
CA LEU A 212 -7.58 -18.76 23.87
C LEU A 212 -7.72 -18.65 22.35
N LEU A 213 -6.63 -18.94 21.63
CA LEU A 213 -6.64 -19.18 20.20
C LEU A 213 -6.38 -20.66 19.94
N ARG A 214 -7.27 -21.28 19.18
CA ARG A 214 -7.01 -22.57 18.54
C ARG A 214 -7.27 -22.36 17.05
N GLY A 215 -6.23 -22.08 16.27
CA GLY A 215 -6.36 -21.78 14.85
C GLY A 215 -7.02 -22.90 14.03
N VAL A 216 -7.48 -22.56 12.82
CA VAL A 216 -7.75 -23.58 11.80
C VAL A 216 -6.40 -24.12 11.33
N THR A 217 -6.21 -25.43 11.39
CA THR A 217 -4.93 -26.03 10.95
C THR A 217 -4.72 -25.78 9.45
N PRO A 218 -3.49 -25.58 8.97
CA PRO A 218 -3.22 -25.59 7.53
C PRO A 218 -3.49 -26.96 6.90
N TRP A 219 -3.36 -27.08 5.57
CA TRP A 219 -3.33 -28.40 4.93
C TRP A 219 -2.09 -29.19 5.35
N HIS A 220 -2.16 -30.53 5.36
CA HIS A 220 -1.01 -31.40 5.60
C HIS A 220 -0.12 -31.47 4.34
N ARG A 221 0.50 -30.33 4.05
CA ARG A 221 1.38 -30.07 2.90
C ARG A 221 2.63 -29.39 3.42
N VAL A 222 3.78 -29.94 3.08
CA VAL A 222 5.12 -29.38 3.34
C VAL A 222 5.86 -29.25 2.03
N LEU A 223 6.84 -28.36 1.96
CA LEU A 223 7.85 -28.42 0.93
C LEU A 223 8.86 -29.49 1.34
N ARG A 224 9.16 -30.46 0.47
CA ARG A 224 10.22 -31.45 0.67
C ARG A 224 11.14 -31.52 -0.53
N LEU A 225 12.43 -31.32 -0.29
CA LEU A 225 13.52 -31.53 -1.23
C LEU A 225 14.59 -32.31 -0.47
N ASP A 226 14.88 -33.51 -0.96
CA ASP A 226 15.76 -34.48 -0.32
C ASP A 226 15.36 -34.76 1.15
N ASP A 227 16.27 -34.54 2.10
CA ASP A 227 16.07 -34.71 3.54
C ASP A 227 15.41 -33.49 4.21
N LYS A 228 15.39 -32.32 3.55
CA LYS A 228 14.91 -31.07 4.15
C LYS A 228 13.42 -30.89 3.97
N THR A 229 12.79 -30.24 4.95
CA THR A 229 11.37 -29.87 4.92
C THR A 229 11.14 -28.45 5.38
N ALA A 230 10.19 -27.75 4.75
CA ALA A 230 9.71 -26.44 5.18
C ALA A 230 8.17 -26.35 5.18
N ALA A 231 7.63 -25.44 5.97
CA ALA A 231 6.20 -25.15 5.98
C ALA A 231 5.76 -24.60 4.61
N PHE A 232 4.75 -25.21 4.00
CA PHE A 232 4.15 -24.69 2.76
C PHE A 232 3.04 -23.68 3.05
N HIS A 233 2.28 -23.93 4.12
CA HIS A 233 1.25 -23.04 4.64
C HIS A 233 1.50 -22.76 6.12
N TYR A 234 1.19 -21.54 6.53
CA TYR A 234 1.31 -21.08 7.91
C TYR A 234 -0.08 -21.01 8.56
N TRP A 235 -0.11 -20.99 9.89
CA TRP A 235 -1.34 -20.78 10.65
C TRP A 235 -1.80 -19.33 10.52
N ASP A 236 -3.11 -19.09 10.57
CA ASP A 236 -3.60 -17.72 10.70
C ASP A 236 -3.09 -17.11 12.01
N PRO A 237 -2.60 -15.85 12.00
CA PRO A 237 -2.20 -15.16 13.22
C PRO A 237 -3.38 -14.97 14.19
N SER A 238 -3.05 -14.81 15.48
CA SER A 238 -4.03 -14.40 16.51
C SER A 238 -4.51 -12.95 16.36
N TRP A 239 -3.88 -12.19 15.48
CA TRP A 239 -4.10 -10.76 15.24
C TRP A 239 -4.38 -10.50 13.78
N THR A 240 -4.95 -9.34 13.49
CA THR A 240 -5.28 -8.90 12.13
C THR A 240 -5.12 -7.40 12.02
N CYS A 241 -4.74 -6.90 10.85
CA CYS A 241 -4.56 -5.49 10.61
C CYS A 241 -5.25 -5.08 9.31
N ASP A 242 -6.05 -4.03 9.37
CA ASP A 242 -6.50 -3.27 8.22
C ASP A 242 -5.47 -2.15 8.00
N ALA A 243 -4.57 -2.38 7.04
CA ALA A 243 -3.46 -1.47 6.78
C ALA A 243 -3.96 -0.11 6.27
N ALA A 244 -5.00 -0.08 5.44
CA ALA A 244 -5.56 1.16 4.89
C ALA A 244 -6.20 2.03 5.99
N ALA A 245 -6.98 1.43 6.88
CA ALA A 245 -7.52 2.12 8.05
C ALA A 245 -6.45 2.47 9.09
N GLY A 246 -5.34 1.73 9.14
CA GLY A 246 -4.31 1.86 10.16
C GLY A 246 -4.73 1.29 11.51
N LEU A 247 -5.45 0.18 11.49
CA LEU A 247 -6.06 -0.44 12.66
C LEU A 247 -5.55 -1.89 12.83
N LEU A 248 -5.21 -2.25 14.07
CA LEU A 248 -4.71 -3.57 14.46
C LEU A 248 -5.62 -4.14 15.56
N VAL A 249 -6.16 -5.34 15.37
CA VAL A 249 -6.85 -6.10 16.43
C VAL A 249 -5.95 -7.23 16.88
N HIS A 250 -5.69 -7.31 18.19
CA HIS A 250 -4.82 -8.32 18.80
C HIS A 250 -5.35 -8.82 20.15
N PRO A 251 -4.96 -10.02 20.60
CA PRO A 251 -5.31 -10.50 21.94
C PRO A 251 -4.58 -9.68 23.02
N VAL A 252 -5.21 -9.57 24.19
CA VAL A 252 -4.66 -8.94 25.40
C VAL A 252 -4.92 -9.80 26.63
N ALA A 253 -4.20 -9.53 27.72
CA ALA A 253 -4.30 -10.28 28.96
C ALA A 253 -5.73 -10.28 29.55
N GLY A 254 -6.10 -11.39 30.20
CA GLY A 254 -7.45 -11.56 30.72
C GLY A 254 -8.50 -11.76 29.63
N ARG A 255 -8.25 -12.72 28.71
CA ARG A 255 -9.26 -13.36 27.86
C ARG A 255 -10.06 -12.41 26.93
N ARG A 256 -9.40 -11.36 26.42
CA ARG A 256 -10.00 -10.28 25.63
C ARG A 256 -9.17 -9.92 24.39
N TYR A 257 -9.76 -9.13 23.51
CA TYR A 257 -9.11 -8.50 22.36
C TYR A 257 -9.11 -6.98 22.51
N ALA A 258 -8.10 -6.32 21.96
CA ALA A 258 -8.02 -4.87 21.84
C ALA A 258 -7.91 -4.46 20.37
N LEU A 259 -8.60 -3.38 20.02
CA LEU A 259 -8.36 -2.61 18.82
C LEU A 259 -7.27 -1.58 19.13
N ARG A 260 -6.34 -1.37 18.21
CA ARG A 260 -5.25 -0.42 18.31
C ARG A 260 -5.15 0.44 17.06
N ASP A 261 -5.03 1.74 17.25
CA ASP A 261 -4.70 2.69 16.18
C ASP A 261 -3.19 2.77 16.00
N LEU A 262 -2.70 2.47 14.79
CA LEU A 262 -1.28 2.46 14.45
C LEU A 262 -0.68 3.87 14.33
N ASP A 263 -1.51 4.91 14.18
CA ASP A 263 -1.05 6.30 14.15
C ASP A 263 -0.78 6.88 15.55
N THR A 264 -1.69 6.64 16.50
CA THR A 264 -1.63 7.24 17.84
C THR A 264 -1.14 6.29 18.93
N GLY A 265 -1.10 4.98 18.65
CA GLY A 265 -0.81 3.95 19.65
C GLY A 265 -1.94 3.69 20.65
N ARG A 266 -3.03 4.46 20.61
CA ARG A 266 -4.21 4.30 21.48
C ARG A 266 -4.87 2.94 21.27
N THR A 267 -5.43 2.39 22.34
CA THR A 267 -6.12 1.09 22.34
C THR A 267 -7.52 1.21 22.94
N TRP A 268 -8.44 0.42 22.38
CA TRP A 268 -9.84 0.31 22.82
C TRP A 268 -10.20 -1.16 23.01
N PRO A 269 -11.00 -1.52 24.02
CA PRO A 269 -11.44 -2.89 24.20
C PRO A 269 -12.37 -3.31 23.06
N VAL A 270 -12.12 -4.47 22.44
CA VAL A 270 -13.12 -5.12 21.60
C VAL A 270 -14.16 -5.76 22.53
N PRO A 271 -15.47 -5.51 22.35
CA PRO A 271 -16.53 -6.11 23.17
C PRO A 271 -16.77 -7.58 22.78
N PHE A 272 -15.73 -8.41 22.90
CA PHE A 272 -15.70 -9.85 22.69
C PHE A 272 -14.99 -10.51 23.87
N THR A 273 -15.70 -11.39 24.60
CA THR A 273 -15.12 -12.25 25.64
C THR A 273 -14.74 -13.60 25.04
N THR A 274 -13.60 -14.18 25.45
CA THR A 274 -13.27 -15.58 25.11
C THR A 274 -13.76 -16.57 26.19
N GLU A 275 -14.59 -16.14 27.14
CA GLU A 275 -15.16 -17.03 28.15
C GLU A 275 -16.13 -18.05 27.51
N GLY A 276 -15.84 -19.34 27.67
CA GLY A 276 -16.59 -20.41 27.00
C GLY A 276 -16.38 -20.51 25.48
N ARG A 277 -15.54 -19.64 24.89
CA ARG A 277 -15.33 -19.51 23.44
C ARG A 277 -13.85 -19.73 23.09
N MET A 278 -13.55 -20.64 22.16
CA MET A 278 -12.22 -20.77 21.56
C MET A 278 -12.21 -20.02 20.22
N VAL A 279 -11.34 -19.01 20.10
CA VAL A 279 -11.19 -18.26 18.85
C VAL A 279 -10.46 -19.12 17.83
N ARG A 280 -11.04 -19.19 16.62
CA ARG A 280 -10.52 -19.93 15.47
C ARG A 280 -9.74 -18.99 14.54
N ARG A 281 -10.26 -17.78 14.29
CA ARG A 281 -9.63 -16.72 13.48
C ARG A 281 -10.16 -15.33 13.86
N VAL A 282 -9.41 -14.30 13.49
CA VAL A 282 -9.78 -12.89 13.62
C VAL A 282 -9.45 -12.20 12.30
N ARG A 283 -10.37 -11.41 11.73
CA ARG A 283 -10.19 -10.73 10.44
C ARG A 283 -10.77 -9.32 10.50
N LEU A 284 -9.94 -8.31 10.28
CA LEU A 284 -10.31 -6.89 10.15
C LEU A 284 -10.03 -6.43 8.72
N ASN A 285 -11.04 -5.88 8.04
CA ASN A 285 -10.95 -5.35 6.69
C ASN A 285 -12.18 -4.46 6.41
N HIS A 286 -12.07 -3.41 5.60
CA HIS A 286 -13.21 -2.55 5.21
C HIS A 286 -14.07 -2.05 6.39
N GLY A 287 -13.43 -1.63 7.50
CA GLY A 287 -14.14 -1.21 8.71
C GLY A 287 -15.00 -2.30 9.37
N THR A 288 -14.75 -3.57 9.04
CA THR A 288 -15.49 -4.74 9.52
C THR A 288 -14.55 -5.70 10.25
N LEU A 289 -14.89 -6.05 11.49
CA LEU A 289 -14.20 -7.06 12.29
C LEU A 289 -15.07 -8.30 12.41
N ILE A 290 -14.57 -9.41 11.88
CA ILE A 290 -15.15 -10.74 12.10
C ILE A 290 -14.25 -11.55 13.04
N ILE A 291 -14.83 -12.03 14.14
CA ILE A 291 -14.19 -13.02 15.03
C ILE A 291 -14.89 -14.36 14.80
N GLU A 292 -14.15 -15.33 14.30
CA GLU A 292 -14.63 -16.69 14.06
C GLU A 292 -14.26 -17.56 15.26
N TRP A 293 -15.24 -18.16 15.91
CA TRP A 293 -15.03 -18.89 17.18
C TRP A 293 -15.90 -20.15 17.26
N CYS A 294 -15.65 -20.96 18.27
CA CYS A 294 -16.48 -22.12 18.59
C CYS A 294 -16.60 -22.32 20.10
N GLU A 295 -17.68 -22.99 20.51
CA GLU A 295 -17.93 -23.29 21.92
C GLU A 295 -16.85 -24.21 22.49
N LYS A 296 -16.42 -23.95 23.73
CA LYS A 296 -15.40 -24.76 24.41
C LYS A 296 -15.85 -26.20 24.66
N GLN A 297 -17.13 -26.40 24.98
CA GLN A 297 -17.74 -27.73 25.11
C GLN A 297 -18.17 -28.26 23.74
N ALA A 298 -18.01 -29.56 23.51
CA ALA A 298 -18.54 -30.23 22.32
C ALA A 298 -20.06 -30.38 22.41
N MET A 299 -20.76 -30.36 21.26
CA MET A 299 -22.22 -30.46 21.19
C MET A 299 -22.76 -31.84 21.61
N ARG A 300 -21.94 -32.88 21.46
CA ARG A 300 -22.12 -34.22 22.04
C ARG A 300 -20.72 -34.74 22.37
N GLU A 301 -20.53 -35.28 23.55
CA GLU A 301 -19.21 -35.76 24.02
C GLU A 301 -18.65 -36.85 23.09
N ASP A 302 -19.49 -37.81 22.68
CA ASP A 302 -19.16 -38.89 21.73
C ASP A 302 -18.70 -38.39 20.35
N ALA A 303 -19.22 -37.24 19.91
CA ALA A 303 -18.98 -36.73 18.56
C ALA A 303 -17.77 -35.79 18.47
N GLY A 304 -17.39 -35.12 19.57
CA GLY A 304 -16.29 -34.15 19.60
C GLY A 304 -16.46 -32.94 18.66
N ALA A 305 -17.67 -32.68 18.17
CA ALA A 305 -17.98 -31.60 17.24
C ALA A 305 -18.42 -30.35 18.00
N HIS A 306 -17.82 -29.20 17.69
CA HIS A 306 -18.07 -27.93 18.36
C HIS A 306 -18.90 -27.03 17.47
N ARG A 307 -19.94 -26.38 18.01
CA ARG A 307 -20.71 -25.38 17.25
C ARG A 307 -19.81 -24.19 16.94
N HIS A 308 -19.77 -23.79 15.66
CA HIS A 308 -18.93 -22.71 15.16
C HIS A 308 -19.80 -21.50 14.79
N TYR A 309 -19.30 -20.31 15.11
CA TYR A 309 -19.97 -19.03 14.95
C TYR A 309 -19.01 -18.00 14.37
N ALA A 310 -19.59 -16.96 13.77
CA ALA A 310 -18.92 -15.70 13.49
C ALA A 310 -19.62 -14.59 14.27
N THR A 311 -18.83 -13.67 14.84
CA THR A 311 -19.31 -12.44 15.47
C THR A 311 -18.81 -11.25 14.65
N PHE A 312 -19.73 -10.39 14.23
CA PHE A 312 -19.48 -9.22 13.41
C PHE A 312 -19.58 -7.94 14.24
N TYR A 313 -18.53 -7.13 14.15
CA TYR A 313 -18.49 -5.76 14.65
C TYR A 313 -18.19 -4.80 13.50
N ALA A 314 -18.89 -3.66 13.47
CA ALA A 314 -18.44 -2.50 12.71
C ALA A 314 -17.35 -1.78 13.51
N VAL A 315 -16.30 -1.34 12.82
CA VAL A 315 -15.14 -0.66 13.39
C VAL A 315 -14.92 0.63 12.63
N GLY A 316 -14.88 1.76 13.35
CA GLY A 316 -14.62 3.07 12.75
C GLY A 316 -14.08 4.06 13.77
N ARG A 317 -13.42 5.10 13.28
CA ARG A 317 -13.08 6.27 14.10
C ARG A 317 -14.34 7.11 14.27
N VAL A 318 -14.78 7.30 15.51
CA VAL A 318 -15.81 8.24 15.89
C VAL A 318 -15.17 9.61 15.98
N GLN A 319 -15.59 10.49 15.08
CA GLN A 319 -15.33 11.91 15.24
C GLN A 319 -16.21 12.43 16.39
N GLY A 320 -15.61 13.18 17.31
CA GLY A 320 -16.32 13.62 18.52
C GLY A 320 -17.61 14.37 18.18
N LYS A 321 -18.65 14.19 19.00
CA LYS A 321 -19.98 14.79 18.81
C LYS A 321 -19.90 16.29 18.51
N ASN A 322 -20.00 16.63 17.24
CA ASN A 322 -20.66 17.85 16.81
C ASN A 322 -22.10 17.43 16.51
N ASP A 323 -23.07 17.97 17.25
CA ASP A 323 -24.49 17.61 17.14
C ASP A 323 -25.16 18.21 15.88
N ASP A 324 -24.41 18.34 14.77
CA ASP A 324 -24.90 18.84 13.48
C ASP A 324 -25.07 17.67 12.48
N PRO A 325 -26.28 17.11 12.32
CA PRO A 325 -26.56 16.02 11.40
C PRO A 325 -26.55 16.44 9.91
N SER A 326 -26.28 17.72 9.58
CA SER A 326 -26.15 18.18 8.19
C SER A 326 -24.75 18.01 7.62
N HIS A 327 -23.73 17.80 8.46
CA HIS A 327 -22.38 17.51 8.00
C HIS A 327 -22.30 16.09 7.41
N HIS A 328 -22.27 16.02 6.07
CA HIS A 328 -21.93 14.81 5.33
C HIS A 328 -20.72 14.12 5.96
N GLN A 329 -20.89 12.81 6.22
CA GLN A 329 -19.90 11.88 6.76
C GLN A 329 -18.46 12.27 6.39
N GLU A 330 -17.78 13.01 7.27
CA GLU A 330 -16.43 13.51 7.03
C GLU A 330 -15.54 12.27 6.85
N GLU A 331 -15.07 12.05 5.61
CA GLU A 331 -14.24 10.89 5.31
C GLU A 331 -13.00 10.94 6.23
N ASP A 332 -12.65 9.79 6.84
CA ASP A 332 -11.53 9.65 7.79
C ASP A 332 -10.17 9.72 7.07
N LEU A 333 -9.94 10.85 6.39
CA LEU A 333 -8.75 11.17 5.63
C LEU A 333 -7.57 11.27 6.59
N TYR A 334 -6.58 10.42 6.36
CA TYR A 334 -5.36 10.30 7.15
C TYR A 334 -4.67 11.65 7.35
N THR A 335 -4.60 12.44 6.28
CA THR A 335 -3.86 13.71 6.21
C THR A 335 -4.51 14.76 7.09
N VAL A 336 -5.83 14.88 7.01
CA VAL A 336 -6.64 15.77 7.86
C VAL A 336 -6.49 15.35 9.33
N ARG A 337 -6.71 14.06 9.63
CA ARG A 337 -6.59 13.50 10.99
C ARG A 337 -5.20 13.71 11.60
N LYS A 338 -4.14 13.51 10.82
CA LYS A 338 -2.77 13.48 11.33
C LYS A 338 -2.12 14.86 11.42
N TYR A 339 -2.41 15.73 10.46
CA TYR A 339 -1.71 17.01 10.26
C TYR A 339 -2.60 18.25 10.49
N ALA A 340 -3.79 18.12 11.10
CA ALA A 340 -4.61 19.25 11.51
C ALA A 340 -3.81 20.34 12.26
N LYS A 341 -4.00 21.61 11.88
CA LYS A 341 -3.40 22.80 12.52
C LYS A 341 -3.85 22.97 13.97
N ASP A 342 -5.14 22.73 14.22
CA ASP A 342 -5.79 22.95 15.52
C ASP A 342 -5.50 21.87 16.57
N ARG A 343 -4.61 20.90 16.25
CA ARG A 343 -4.18 19.90 17.25
C ARG A 343 -3.32 20.60 18.31
N PRO A 344 -3.75 20.65 19.58
CA PRO A 344 -2.98 21.32 20.63
C PRO A 344 -1.59 20.71 20.73
N SER A 345 -0.58 21.56 20.57
CA SER A 345 0.81 21.14 20.51
C SER A 345 1.37 20.94 21.91
N ASN A 346 1.13 19.74 22.46
CA ASN A 346 1.63 19.26 23.75
C ASN A 346 1.21 20.12 24.97
N ASP A 347 0.16 19.67 25.65
CA ASP A 347 0.17 19.71 27.12
C ASP A 347 -0.56 18.44 27.62
N ASP A 348 -0.25 17.96 28.82
CA ASP A 348 -0.52 16.57 29.26
C ASP A 348 -2.00 16.27 29.61
N GLY A 349 -2.92 17.14 29.20
CA GLY A 349 -4.37 16.97 29.38
C GLY A 349 -5.02 16.15 28.28
N GLU A 350 -5.31 14.87 28.58
CA GLU A 350 -6.31 13.97 27.98
C GLU A 350 -6.93 14.41 26.64
N ALA A 351 -6.11 14.53 25.60
CA ALA A 351 -6.54 15.14 24.35
C ALA A 351 -7.70 14.37 23.71
N GLY A 352 -8.79 15.08 23.38
CA GLY A 352 -10.00 14.59 22.69
C GLY A 352 -9.77 14.18 21.23
N GLY A 353 -8.71 13.40 20.98
CA GLY A 353 -8.43 12.78 19.70
C GLY A 353 -9.39 11.61 19.42
N ALA A 354 -9.78 11.49 18.15
CA ALA A 354 -10.72 10.51 17.61
C ALA A 354 -10.76 9.18 18.40
N GLU A 355 -11.92 8.90 18.98
CA GLU A 355 -12.21 7.65 19.66
C GLU A 355 -12.46 6.56 18.60
N CYS A 356 -12.02 5.33 18.79
CA CYS A 356 -12.45 4.23 17.91
C CYS A 356 -13.63 3.51 18.53
N ALA A 357 -14.74 3.39 17.81
CA ALA A 357 -15.85 2.54 18.20
C ALA A 357 -15.72 1.15 17.59
N VAL A 358 -16.09 0.13 18.39
CA VAL A 358 -16.27 -1.25 17.96
C VAL A 358 -17.70 -1.65 18.30
N THR A 359 -18.61 -1.48 17.34
CA THR A 359 -20.05 -1.69 17.53
C THR A 359 -20.43 -3.10 17.13
N PHE A 360 -20.93 -3.90 18.07
CA PHE A 360 -21.51 -5.21 17.77
C PHE A 360 -22.66 -5.06 16.77
N ARG A 361 -22.70 -5.93 15.76
CA ARG A 361 -23.76 -5.97 14.74
C ARG A 361 -24.53 -7.30 14.77
N ALA A 362 -23.82 -8.42 14.76
CA ALA A 362 -24.47 -9.74 14.71
C ALA A 362 -23.57 -10.88 15.20
N GLU A 363 -24.20 -12.00 15.57
CA GLU A 363 -23.55 -13.28 15.85
C GLU A 363 -24.38 -14.41 15.25
N TRP A 364 -23.77 -15.29 14.45
CA TRP A 364 -24.51 -16.35 13.73
C TRP A 364 -23.71 -17.64 13.59
N LYS A 365 -24.42 -18.75 13.38
CA LYS A 365 -23.83 -20.09 13.18
C LYS A 365 -23.33 -20.24 11.75
N ILE A 366 -22.01 -20.38 11.58
CA ILE A 366 -21.38 -20.57 10.26
C ILE A 366 -21.45 -22.03 9.76
N HIS A 367 -21.67 -23.00 10.66
CA HIS A 367 -21.85 -24.40 10.26
C HIS A 367 -22.85 -25.13 11.19
N ARG A 368 -23.92 -25.69 10.58
CA ARG A 368 -25.07 -26.27 11.32
C ARG A 368 -24.72 -27.47 12.22
N LEU A 369 -23.77 -28.33 11.82
CA LEU A 369 -23.46 -29.58 12.52
C LEU A 369 -22.27 -29.47 13.51
N GLY A 370 -21.68 -28.28 13.63
CA GLY A 370 -20.35 -28.11 14.21
C GLY A 370 -19.21 -28.73 13.39
N LEU A 371 -17.97 -28.39 13.76
CA LEU A 371 -16.75 -28.95 13.16
C LEU A 371 -15.90 -29.58 14.26
N LEU A 372 -15.11 -30.60 13.92
CA LEU A 372 -14.08 -31.10 14.84
C LEU A 372 -12.93 -30.09 14.95
N LEU A 373 -12.34 -29.98 16.13
CA LEU A 373 -11.12 -29.19 16.35
C LEU A 373 -9.82 -29.97 16.07
N ARG A 374 -9.97 -31.19 15.54
CA ARG A 374 -8.86 -32.02 15.06
C ARG A 374 -8.30 -31.45 13.76
N HIS A 375 -7.10 -31.88 13.38
CA HIS A 375 -6.47 -31.56 12.09
C HIS A 375 -7.15 -32.21 10.88
N GLN A 376 -8.46 -32.47 10.91
CA GLN A 376 -9.23 -33.07 9.83
C GLN A 376 -10.16 -32.06 9.16
N ASP A 377 -11.10 -31.48 9.89
CA ASP A 377 -12.00 -30.45 9.36
C ASP A 377 -11.23 -29.16 9.03
N ARG A 378 -11.65 -28.45 7.98
CA ARG A 378 -11.08 -27.15 7.59
C ARG A 378 -12.19 -26.19 7.18
N PHE A 379 -11.92 -24.90 7.37
CA PHE A 379 -12.68 -23.86 6.70
C PHE A 379 -11.79 -22.68 6.31
N PHE A 380 -12.19 -22.02 5.23
CA PHE A 380 -11.55 -20.82 4.67
C PHE A 380 -12.60 -19.73 4.59
N SER A 381 -12.22 -18.49 4.89
CA SER A 381 -13.15 -17.39 5.05
C SER A 381 -12.61 -16.10 4.44
N ALA A 382 -13.51 -15.27 3.92
CA ALA A 382 -13.24 -13.93 3.44
C ALA A 382 -14.43 -13.03 3.76
N HIS A 383 -14.19 -11.73 3.93
CA HIS A 383 -15.24 -10.73 4.13
C HIS A 383 -14.82 -9.38 3.57
N ASN A 384 -15.83 -8.55 3.31
CA ASN A 384 -15.71 -7.10 3.17
C ASN A 384 -16.81 -6.44 4.03
N SER A 385 -17.15 -5.18 3.79
CA SER A 385 -18.17 -4.45 4.55
C SER A 385 -19.60 -4.97 4.40
N THR A 386 -19.90 -5.73 3.34
CA THR A 386 -21.28 -6.13 2.98
C THR A 386 -21.50 -7.63 2.94
N HIS A 387 -20.45 -8.44 2.71
CA HIS A 387 -20.57 -9.88 2.53
C HIS A 387 -19.52 -10.67 3.33
N TYR A 388 -19.91 -11.86 3.78
CA TYR A 388 -19.03 -12.86 4.41
C TYR A 388 -19.17 -14.19 3.67
N ALA A 389 -18.06 -14.78 3.24
CA ALA A 389 -18.01 -16.08 2.58
C ALA A 389 -17.22 -17.09 3.40
N ILE A 390 -17.74 -18.32 3.53
CA ILE A 390 -17.03 -19.45 4.11
C ILE A 390 -17.04 -20.65 3.16
N TYR A 391 -15.87 -21.21 2.91
CA TYR A 391 -15.70 -22.52 2.31
C TYR A 391 -15.32 -23.54 3.40
N ILE A 392 -15.98 -24.70 3.41
CA ILE A 392 -15.82 -25.74 4.43
C ILE A 392 -15.46 -27.05 3.74
N TRP A 393 -14.43 -27.73 4.25
CA TRP A 393 -13.98 -29.05 3.80
C TRP A 393 -13.98 -30.00 4.99
N GLN A 394 -14.72 -31.12 4.86
CA GLN A 394 -14.77 -32.17 5.87
C GLN A 394 -14.41 -33.50 5.21
N PRO A 395 -13.39 -34.22 5.69
CA PRO A 395 -13.03 -35.51 5.11
C PRO A 395 -14.16 -36.52 5.34
N SER A 396 -14.24 -37.52 4.44
CA SER A 396 -15.14 -38.66 4.64
C SER A 396 -14.85 -39.32 6.00
N ARG A 397 -15.90 -39.48 6.80
CA ARG A 397 -15.87 -40.23 8.06
C ARG A 397 -16.43 -41.65 7.92
N SER A 398 -16.66 -42.12 6.69
CA SER A 398 -17.10 -43.49 6.47
C SER A 398 -16.01 -44.45 6.94
N PRO A 399 -16.30 -45.46 7.79
CA PRO A 399 -15.33 -46.47 8.21
C PRO A 399 -14.68 -47.20 7.02
N TRP A 400 -15.40 -47.25 5.88
CA TRP A 400 -14.99 -47.90 4.65
C TRP A 400 -14.03 -47.06 3.80
N GLY A 401 -13.80 -45.78 4.12
CA GLY A 401 -12.83 -44.92 3.43
C GLY A 401 -13.17 -44.53 1.98
N GLU A 402 -14.29 -45.02 1.44
CA GLU A 402 -14.63 -44.89 0.01
C GLU A 402 -15.09 -43.50 -0.42
N HIS A 403 -15.85 -42.77 0.41
CA HIS A 403 -16.41 -41.49 -0.03
C HIS A 403 -15.37 -40.37 -0.17
N GLU A 404 -15.67 -39.41 -1.03
CA GLU A 404 -14.93 -38.15 -1.12
C GLU A 404 -15.20 -37.24 0.10
N PRO A 405 -14.33 -36.24 0.34
CA PRO A 405 -14.66 -35.16 1.28
C PRO A 405 -15.96 -34.46 0.89
N ARG A 406 -16.68 -34.00 1.91
CA ARG A 406 -17.86 -33.13 1.77
C ARG A 406 -17.40 -31.70 1.77
N GLU A 407 -17.81 -30.96 0.75
CA GLU A 407 -17.40 -29.59 0.53
C GLU A 407 -18.62 -28.68 0.42
N ARG A 408 -18.47 -27.45 0.92
CA ARG A 408 -19.51 -26.44 0.75
C ARG A 408 -18.91 -25.04 0.72
N LEU A 409 -19.51 -24.17 -0.08
CA LEU A 409 -19.37 -22.73 0.03
C LEU A 409 -20.69 -22.15 0.52
N VAL A 410 -20.66 -21.24 1.48
CA VAL A 410 -21.82 -20.46 1.93
C VAL A 410 -21.43 -18.99 1.94
N ILE A 411 -22.30 -18.14 1.39
CA ILE A 411 -22.11 -16.71 1.31
C ILE A 411 -23.29 -16.03 1.99
N TRP A 412 -22.99 -15.12 2.90
CA TRP A 412 -23.95 -14.27 3.58
C TRP A 412 -23.77 -12.83 3.12
N GLU A 413 -24.88 -12.13 3.00
CA GLU A 413 -24.93 -10.68 3.14
C GLU A 413 -24.97 -10.36 4.64
N ILE A 414 -24.17 -9.39 5.08
CA ILE A 414 -23.95 -9.05 6.50
C ILE A 414 -24.20 -7.58 6.84
N ASP A 415 -24.55 -6.73 5.85
CA ASP A 415 -24.71 -5.28 6.08
C ASP A 415 -25.85 -4.99 7.09
N ALA A 416 -25.61 -4.01 7.96
CA ALA A 416 -26.54 -3.56 8.99
C ALA A 416 -27.66 -2.67 8.46
N ALA A 417 -27.56 -2.16 7.22
CA ALA A 417 -28.62 -1.40 6.57
C ALA A 417 -29.75 -2.29 5.99
N ALA A 418 -29.55 -3.60 5.89
CA ALA A 418 -30.56 -4.55 5.44
C ALA A 418 -31.78 -4.57 6.39
N ILE A 419 -32.99 -4.49 5.82
CA ILE A 419 -34.24 -4.22 6.54
C ILE A 419 -34.57 -5.38 7.52
N GLY A 420 -34.16 -5.23 8.78
CA GLY A 420 -34.67 -5.98 9.93
C GLY A 420 -34.21 -7.44 10.10
N GLY A 421 -33.14 -7.89 9.43
CA GLY A 421 -32.87 -9.33 9.27
C GLY A 421 -31.53 -9.92 9.78
N GLY A 422 -30.49 -9.11 10.02
CA GLY A 422 -29.14 -9.63 10.33
C GLY A 422 -28.53 -10.48 9.20
N PRO A 423 -27.46 -11.26 9.47
CA PRO A 423 -26.75 -12.05 8.45
C PRO A 423 -27.63 -13.11 7.80
N HIS A 424 -27.85 -13.00 6.49
CA HIS A 424 -28.69 -13.92 5.72
C HIS A 424 -27.94 -14.55 4.55
N ILE A 425 -28.27 -15.80 4.20
CA ILE A 425 -27.55 -16.57 3.17
C ILE A 425 -28.07 -16.20 1.79
N ILE A 426 -27.19 -15.67 0.93
CA ILE A 426 -27.51 -15.37 -0.48
C ILE A 426 -27.13 -16.53 -1.42
N ALA A 427 -26.11 -17.32 -1.07
CA ALA A 427 -25.65 -18.44 -1.89
C ALA A 427 -25.16 -19.62 -1.04
N GLN A 428 -25.47 -20.84 -1.49
CA GLN A 428 -24.98 -22.07 -0.89
C GLN A 428 -24.70 -23.12 -1.96
N LEU A 429 -23.42 -23.43 -2.16
CA LEU A 429 -22.94 -24.40 -3.14
C LEU A 429 -22.45 -25.66 -2.41
N ALA A 430 -22.80 -26.83 -2.95
CA ALA A 430 -22.33 -28.14 -2.49
C ALA A 430 -21.45 -28.79 -3.57
N ASP A 431 -21.01 -30.03 -3.34
CA ASP A 431 -20.08 -30.77 -4.21
C ASP A 431 -20.37 -30.62 -5.73
N PRO A 432 -21.61 -30.80 -6.25
CA PRO A 432 -21.87 -30.71 -7.70
C PRO A 432 -21.70 -29.29 -8.26
N GLN A 433 -22.07 -28.25 -7.49
CA GLN A 433 -21.86 -26.87 -7.90
C GLN A 433 -20.36 -26.51 -7.84
N LEU A 434 -19.65 -26.94 -6.80
CA LEU A 434 -18.20 -26.70 -6.66
C LEU A 434 -17.40 -27.40 -7.77
N ASP A 435 -17.85 -28.59 -8.21
CA ASP A 435 -17.32 -29.28 -9.39
C ASP A 435 -17.63 -28.51 -10.68
N HIS A 436 -18.87 -28.01 -10.86
CA HIS A 436 -19.24 -27.20 -12.03
C HIS A 436 -18.38 -25.93 -12.18
N TRP A 437 -18.09 -25.23 -11.08
CA TRP A 437 -17.19 -24.07 -11.08
C TRP A 437 -15.70 -24.46 -11.13
N GLY A 438 -15.34 -25.74 -11.04
CA GLY A 438 -13.96 -26.21 -11.07
C GLY A 438 -13.10 -25.70 -9.91
N VAL A 439 -13.69 -25.63 -8.71
CA VAL A 439 -13.05 -25.21 -7.44
C VAL A 439 -13.10 -26.29 -6.34
N ARG A 440 -13.68 -27.46 -6.64
CA ARG A 440 -13.76 -28.58 -5.68
C ARG A 440 -12.35 -29.14 -5.40
N GLN A 441 -12.04 -29.31 -4.12
CA GLN A 441 -10.69 -29.56 -3.61
C GLN A 441 -10.38 -31.06 -3.43
N ARG A 442 -11.41 -31.87 -3.20
CA ARG A 442 -11.36 -33.33 -3.04
C ARG A 442 -10.27 -33.75 -2.05
N ARG A 443 -9.56 -34.86 -2.31
CA ARG A 443 -8.58 -35.46 -1.40
C ARG A 443 -7.20 -34.76 -1.40
N THR A 444 -6.91 -33.94 -2.41
CA THR A 444 -5.61 -33.27 -2.61
C THR A 444 -5.77 -31.75 -2.69
N PRO A 445 -6.18 -31.10 -1.59
CA PRO A 445 -6.61 -29.70 -1.60
C PRO A 445 -5.49 -28.70 -1.92
N THR A 446 -5.80 -27.81 -2.87
CA THR A 446 -4.96 -26.74 -3.39
C THR A 446 -5.29 -25.36 -2.84
N LEU A 447 -6.50 -25.15 -2.30
CA LEU A 447 -7.01 -23.87 -1.80
C LEU A 447 -6.12 -23.25 -0.71
N ARG A 448 -5.42 -22.17 -1.05
CA ARG A 448 -4.63 -21.36 -0.13
C ARG A 448 -5.53 -20.46 0.73
N CYS A 449 -6.42 -19.71 0.10
CA CYS A 449 -7.32 -18.77 0.77
C CYS A 449 -8.53 -18.39 -0.09
N LEU A 450 -9.56 -17.84 0.56
CA LEU A 450 -10.62 -17.10 -0.13
C LEU A 450 -10.28 -15.61 -0.20
N ARG A 451 -10.81 -14.93 -1.22
CA ARG A 451 -10.94 -13.47 -1.30
C ARG A 451 -12.36 -13.11 -1.77
N LEU A 452 -12.74 -11.85 -1.57
CA LEU A 452 -13.91 -11.21 -2.18
C LEU A 452 -13.40 -9.98 -2.93
N ASP A 453 -14.20 -9.44 -3.86
CA ASP A 453 -14.00 -8.05 -4.30
C ASP A 453 -14.17 -7.08 -3.12
N ASP A 454 -13.49 -5.94 -3.19
CA ASP A 454 -13.54 -4.91 -2.14
C ASP A 454 -14.94 -4.27 -2.05
N CYS A 455 -15.63 -4.16 -3.20
CA CYS A 455 -17.02 -3.76 -3.30
C CYS A 455 -17.86 -4.88 -3.94
N THR A 456 -18.82 -5.43 -3.20
CA THR A 456 -19.75 -6.48 -3.66
C THR A 456 -21.21 -6.07 -3.54
N TRP A 457 -21.47 -4.76 -3.47
CA TRP A 457 -22.81 -4.18 -3.41
C TRP A 457 -22.88 -2.92 -4.27
N ASP A 458 -23.76 -2.93 -5.25
CA ASP A 458 -24.06 -1.75 -6.05
C ASP A 458 -25.20 -0.97 -5.39
N SER A 459 -24.86 0.19 -4.81
CA SER A 459 -25.81 1.08 -4.14
C SER A 459 -26.84 1.72 -5.09
N ALA A 460 -26.53 1.85 -6.39
CA ALA A 460 -27.44 2.45 -7.37
C ALA A 460 -28.54 1.48 -7.80
N THR A 461 -28.18 0.21 -8.06
CA THR A 461 -29.15 -0.85 -8.38
C THR A 461 -29.73 -1.54 -7.13
N ARG A 462 -29.08 -1.38 -5.97
CA ARG A 462 -29.33 -2.14 -4.72
C ARG A 462 -29.25 -3.65 -4.93
N THR A 463 -28.20 -4.08 -5.62
CA THR A 463 -27.95 -5.50 -5.89
C THR A 463 -26.56 -5.92 -5.43
N THR A 464 -26.45 -7.14 -4.93
CA THR A 464 -25.17 -7.82 -4.77
C THR A 464 -24.48 -7.96 -6.13
N VAL A 465 -23.18 -7.66 -6.17
CA VAL A 465 -22.32 -7.73 -7.37
C VAL A 465 -20.96 -8.33 -7.01
N GLY A 466 -20.09 -8.52 -8.01
CA GLY A 466 -18.72 -9.04 -7.82
C GLY A 466 -18.67 -10.54 -7.56
N HIS A 467 -17.53 -11.00 -7.04
CA HIS A 467 -17.13 -12.40 -6.99
C HIS A 467 -16.51 -12.80 -5.64
N VAL A 468 -16.63 -14.09 -5.33
CA VAL A 468 -15.78 -14.78 -4.34
C VAL A 468 -14.71 -15.59 -5.08
N PHE A 469 -13.45 -15.41 -4.69
CA PHE A 469 -12.31 -16.01 -5.36
C PHE A 469 -11.67 -17.11 -4.53
N PHE A 470 -11.47 -18.25 -5.15
CA PHE A 470 -10.66 -19.36 -4.66
C PHE A 470 -9.24 -19.17 -5.16
N VAL A 471 -8.30 -18.87 -4.28
CA VAL A 471 -6.87 -18.81 -4.60
C VAL A 471 -6.25 -20.15 -4.26
N GLU A 472 -5.72 -20.84 -5.25
CA GLU A 472 -5.20 -22.20 -5.20
C GLU A 472 -3.69 -22.21 -5.50
N GLU A 473 -2.94 -23.04 -4.78
CA GLU A 473 -1.47 -23.05 -4.81
C GLU A 473 -0.93 -24.50 -4.82
N GLU A 474 -0.13 -24.85 -5.82
CA GLU A 474 0.46 -26.18 -5.99
C GLU A 474 1.94 -26.12 -6.40
N HIS A 475 2.80 -26.84 -5.68
CA HIS A 475 4.25 -26.74 -5.83
C HIS A 475 4.89 -28.07 -6.20
N ARG A 476 5.92 -28.05 -7.07
CA ARG A 476 6.72 -29.23 -7.49
C ARG A 476 7.36 -30.05 -6.35
N TRP A 477 7.45 -29.46 -5.15
CA TRP A 477 7.99 -30.06 -3.93
C TRP A 477 6.94 -30.22 -2.83
N SER A 478 5.65 -30.01 -3.15
CA SER A 478 4.56 -30.23 -2.20
C SER A 478 4.50 -31.73 -1.87
N ALA A 479 4.73 -32.08 -0.62
CA ALA A 479 4.69 -33.43 -0.09
C ALA A 479 3.73 -33.53 1.10
N GLY A 480 3.35 -34.76 1.46
CA GLY A 480 2.43 -35.06 2.57
C GLY A 480 1.01 -35.43 2.11
N PRO A 481 0.13 -35.88 3.02
CA PRO A 481 -1.13 -36.56 2.69
C PRO A 481 -2.14 -35.76 1.87
N HIS A 482 -2.03 -34.44 1.84
CA HIS A 482 -2.92 -33.55 1.07
C HIS A 482 -2.25 -32.97 -0.19
N SER A 483 -1.04 -33.41 -0.54
CA SER A 483 -0.39 -33.03 -1.80
C SER A 483 -0.83 -33.94 -2.94
N SER A 484 -0.79 -33.43 -4.17
CA SER A 484 -1.00 -34.22 -5.38
C SER A 484 0.02 -35.37 -5.52
N SER A 485 -0.43 -36.51 -6.05
CA SER A 485 0.44 -37.60 -6.48
C SER A 485 1.27 -37.27 -7.72
N THR A 486 0.83 -36.27 -8.49
CA THR A 486 1.47 -35.81 -9.73
C THR A 486 1.65 -34.28 -9.63
N PRO A 487 2.60 -33.80 -8.79
CA PRO A 487 2.81 -32.37 -8.61
C PRO A 487 3.29 -31.71 -9.92
N PRO A 488 2.97 -30.43 -10.15
CA PRO A 488 3.32 -29.73 -11.37
C PRO A 488 4.83 -29.56 -11.52
N ARG A 489 5.32 -29.41 -12.76
CA ARG A 489 6.76 -29.19 -13.04
C ARG A 489 7.29 -27.87 -12.46
N LEU A 490 6.43 -26.85 -12.41
CA LEU A 490 6.70 -25.51 -11.89
C LEU A 490 5.73 -25.19 -10.76
N HIS A 491 5.99 -24.11 -10.00
CA HIS A 491 5.01 -23.59 -9.06
C HIS A 491 3.78 -23.11 -9.85
N HIS A 492 2.62 -23.69 -9.57
CA HIS A 492 1.35 -23.33 -10.17
C HIS A 492 0.45 -22.60 -9.17
N VAL A 493 -0.10 -21.47 -9.60
CA VAL A 493 -1.06 -20.66 -8.85
C VAL A 493 -2.27 -20.42 -9.72
N LYS A 494 -3.47 -20.57 -9.16
CA LYS A 494 -4.75 -20.41 -9.87
C LYS A 494 -5.72 -19.61 -9.01
N THR A 495 -6.40 -18.63 -9.60
CA THR A 495 -7.49 -17.89 -8.97
C THR A 495 -8.76 -18.15 -9.76
N THR A 496 -9.80 -18.69 -9.12
CA THR A 496 -11.11 -18.90 -9.75
C THR A 496 -12.18 -18.08 -9.03
N GLY A 497 -12.80 -17.15 -9.74
CA GLY A 497 -13.90 -16.33 -9.24
C GLY A 497 -15.26 -16.93 -9.57
N ILE A 498 -16.07 -17.12 -8.53
CA ILE A 498 -17.49 -17.44 -8.64
C ILE A 498 -18.27 -16.15 -8.38
N PRO A 499 -19.14 -15.70 -9.28
CA PRO A 499 -19.89 -14.46 -9.10
C PRO A 499 -20.95 -14.65 -8.00
N LEU A 500 -21.19 -13.61 -7.19
CA LEU A 500 -22.11 -13.68 -6.05
C LEU A 500 -23.58 -13.74 -6.50
N THR A 501 -23.90 -13.01 -7.56
CA THR A 501 -25.14 -13.03 -8.35
C THR A 501 -24.78 -13.34 -9.80
N GLY A 502 -25.75 -13.66 -10.66
CA GLY A 502 -25.48 -14.20 -12.01
C GLY A 502 -24.45 -13.41 -12.83
N GLY A 503 -23.40 -14.09 -13.32
CA GLY A 503 -22.30 -13.46 -14.06
C GLY A 503 -21.31 -14.47 -14.64
N PRO A 504 -20.22 -14.00 -15.27
CA PRO A 504 -19.19 -14.87 -15.82
C PRO A 504 -18.33 -15.50 -14.72
N ARG A 505 -17.91 -16.76 -14.95
CA ARG A 505 -16.79 -17.38 -14.22
C ARG A 505 -15.52 -16.59 -14.52
N TRP A 506 -14.80 -16.15 -13.49
CA TRP A 506 -13.44 -15.65 -13.66
C TRP A 506 -12.43 -16.77 -13.45
N VAL A 507 -11.39 -16.84 -14.29
CA VAL A 507 -10.23 -17.70 -14.06
C VAL A 507 -8.98 -16.92 -14.44
N ASP A 508 -8.04 -16.88 -13.52
CA ASP A 508 -6.66 -16.46 -13.78
C ASP A 508 -5.71 -17.58 -13.34
N GLU A 509 -4.60 -17.76 -14.05
CA GLU A 509 -3.62 -18.82 -13.78
C GLU A 509 -2.21 -18.33 -14.05
N CYS A 510 -1.26 -18.84 -13.26
CA CYS A 510 0.15 -18.50 -13.37
C CYS A 510 1.04 -19.73 -13.13
N GLY A 511 2.14 -19.86 -13.87
CA GLY A 511 3.07 -20.98 -13.76
C GLY A 511 2.67 -22.28 -14.49
N LYS A 512 1.57 -22.29 -15.26
CA LYS A 512 1.36 -23.36 -16.26
C LYS A 512 2.24 -23.13 -17.48
N VAL A 513 2.87 -24.20 -17.96
CA VAL A 513 3.51 -24.22 -19.28
C VAL A 513 2.41 -24.30 -20.33
N GLN A 514 2.01 -23.15 -20.86
CA GLN A 514 1.17 -23.08 -22.05
C GLN A 514 2.06 -23.27 -23.28
N GLN A 515 1.74 -24.29 -24.08
CA GLN A 515 2.45 -24.78 -25.28
C GLN A 515 3.73 -25.61 -25.04
N PRO A 516 3.88 -26.75 -25.76
CA PRO A 516 5.07 -27.62 -25.67
C PRO A 516 6.25 -27.17 -26.56
N ASP A 517 6.06 -26.15 -27.42
CA ASP A 517 6.97 -25.83 -28.53
C ASP A 517 7.92 -24.64 -28.26
N VAL A 518 7.80 -23.99 -27.09
CA VAL A 518 8.71 -22.92 -26.66
C VAL A 518 9.65 -23.45 -25.59
N SER A 519 10.85 -23.89 -26.00
CA SER A 519 11.83 -24.58 -25.15
C SER A 519 12.56 -23.70 -24.13
N GLN A 520 12.03 -22.52 -23.80
CA GLN A 520 12.57 -21.64 -22.78
C GLN A 520 11.66 -21.61 -21.55
N MET A 521 12.27 -21.65 -20.36
CA MET A 521 11.58 -21.32 -19.11
C MET A 521 11.20 -19.84 -19.14
N GLN A 522 10.07 -19.51 -19.77
CA GLN A 522 9.51 -18.18 -19.71
C GLN A 522 9.02 -17.94 -18.27
N PHE A 523 9.80 -17.14 -17.55
CA PHE A 523 9.44 -16.64 -16.22
C PHE A 523 8.18 -15.77 -16.30
N CYS A 524 7.64 -15.41 -15.15
CA CYS A 524 6.38 -14.68 -15.08
C CYS A 524 6.46 -13.29 -15.75
N TRP A 525 5.96 -13.18 -16.98
CA TRP A 525 5.84 -11.90 -17.69
C TRP A 525 5.02 -10.84 -16.93
N ARG A 526 4.22 -11.25 -15.92
CA ARG A 526 3.37 -10.36 -15.10
C ARG A 526 4.12 -9.65 -13.97
N GLY A 527 5.34 -10.06 -13.64
CA GLY A 527 6.23 -9.35 -12.70
C GLY A 527 6.99 -8.19 -13.37
N THR A 528 7.26 -8.29 -14.67
CA THR A 528 7.87 -7.24 -15.50
C THR A 528 6.81 -6.25 -15.97
N ARG A 529 6.65 -5.16 -15.21
CA ARG A 529 5.72 -4.07 -15.50
C ARG A 529 6.07 -3.36 -16.82
N PRO A 530 5.16 -3.23 -17.80
CA PRO A 530 5.39 -2.37 -18.95
C PRO A 530 5.37 -0.90 -18.48
N PRO A 531 6.39 -0.08 -18.82
CA PRO A 531 6.43 1.32 -18.42
C PRO A 531 5.32 2.12 -19.12
N GLY A 532 4.36 2.65 -18.36
CA GLY A 532 3.33 3.57 -18.84
C GLY A 532 1.86 3.14 -18.68
N GLY A 533 1.57 1.90 -18.25
CA GLY A 533 0.19 1.42 -18.07
C GLY A 533 -0.44 1.83 -16.73
N GLY A 534 -1.64 2.43 -16.76
CA GLY A 534 -2.46 2.81 -15.59
C GLY A 534 -3.07 1.64 -14.79
N VAL A 535 -2.33 0.54 -14.67
CA VAL A 535 -2.80 -0.77 -14.19
C VAL A 535 -2.48 -0.92 -12.70
N VAL A 536 -2.91 0.03 -11.86
CA VAL A 536 -2.70 -0.05 -10.40
C VAL A 536 -3.73 -0.98 -9.76
N ASP A 537 -5.02 -0.80 -10.09
CA ASP A 537 -6.11 -1.54 -9.45
C ASP A 537 -6.07 -3.05 -9.74
N MET A 538 -5.61 -3.47 -10.93
CA MET A 538 -5.52 -4.90 -11.25
C MET A 538 -4.45 -5.63 -10.42
N GLU A 539 -3.45 -4.95 -9.85
CA GLU A 539 -2.38 -5.65 -9.10
C GLU A 539 -2.84 -6.19 -7.74
N THR A 540 -3.73 -5.46 -7.06
CA THR A 540 -4.34 -5.85 -5.78
C THR A 540 -5.67 -6.57 -5.94
N TRP A 541 -6.29 -6.51 -7.13
CA TRP A 541 -7.60 -7.12 -7.37
C TRP A 541 -7.64 -8.62 -7.04
N ALA A 542 -8.65 -9.01 -6.27
CA ALA A 542 -8.83 -10.35 -5.73
C ALA A 542 -8.90 -11.47 -6.79
N GLY A 543 -9.29 -11.14 -8.03
CA GLY A 543 -9.34 -12.06 -9.16
C GLY A 543 -8.00 -12.35 -9.85
N ARG A 544 -6.94 -11.59 -9.57
CA ARG A 544 -5.61 -11.83 -10.13
C ARG A 544 -4.89 -12.96 -9.37
N CYS A 545 -4.15 -13.77 -10.10
CA CYS A 545 -3.23 -14.73 -9.50
C CYS A 545 -2.08 -14.02 -8.77
N PRO A 546 -1.76 -14.41 -7.51
CA PRO A 546 -0.58 -13.90 -6.80
C PRO A 546 0.72 -14.48 -7.41
N CYS A 547 1.08 -14.01 -8.61
CA CYS A 547 2.26 -14.45 -9.36
C CYS A 547 3.59 -14.22 -8.62
N TRP A 548 3.57 -13.28 -7.66
CA TRP A 548 4.62 -13.03 -6.67
C TRP A 548 5.14 -14.25 -5.93
N ARG A 549 4.36 -15.33 -5.92
CA ARG A 549 4.73 -16.68 -5.49
C ARG A 549 5.90 -17.31 -6.25
N HIS A 550 6.24 -16.80 -7.42
CA HIS A 550 7.28 -17.31 -8.29
C HIS A 550 7.96 -16.24 -9.18
N ASP A 551 7.85 -14.96 -8.82
CA ASP A 551 8.57 -13.85 -9.50
C ASP A 551 10.11 -14.08 -9.45
N ASP A 552 10.63 -14.73 -8.40
CA ASP A 552 12.07 -14.86 -8.11
C ASP A 552 12.50 -16.31 -7.80
N PHE A 553 12.12 -17.28 -8.63
CA PHE A 553 12.63 -18.66 -8.47
C PHE A 553 14.17 -18.67 -8.44
N PRO A 554 14.84 -19.32 -7.48
CA PRO A 554 14.33 -20.37 -6.58
C PRO A 554 13.80 -19.93 -5.19
N TYR A 555 13.65 -18.63 -4.94
CA TYR A 555 12.99 -18.15 -3.72
C TYR A 555 11.49 -18.43 -3.78
N LEU A 556 10.93 -18.94 -2.68
CA LEU A 556 9.49 -18.95 -2.46
C LEU A 556 9.12 -17.73 -1.61
N THR A 557 8.28 -16.85 -2.15
CA THR A 557 7.76 -15.70 -1.41
C THR A 557 6.78 -16.22 -0.34
N VAL A 558 7.17 -16.12 0.92
CA VAL A 558 6.42 -16.61 2.09
C VAL A 558 5.14 -15.79 2.29
N CYS A 559 5.24 -14.47 2.20
CA CYS A 559 4.12 -13.54 2.26
C CYS A 559 4.51 -12.17 1.67
N GLU A 560 3.51 -11.32 1.50
CA GLU A 560 3.63 -10.01 0.89
C GLU A 560 2.63 -9.04 1.53
N ALA A 561 3.03 -7.78 1.70
CA ALA A 561 2.13 -6.65 1.93
C ALA A 561 2.33 -5.64 0.79
N ASN A 562 1.24 -5.12 0.20
CA ASN A 562 1.30 -4.29 -1.00
C ASN A 562 0.33 -3.10 -0.88
N ASP A 563 0.86 -1.89 -0.81
CA ASP A 563 0.12 -0.65 -1.07
C ASP A 563 0.35 -0.28 -2.54
N ALA A 564 -0.44 -0.86 -3.44
CA ALA A 564 -0.31 -0.62 -4.88
C ALA A 564 -0.57 0.85 -5.25
N ALA A 565 -1.37 1.57 -4.47
CA ALA A 565 -1.64 2.99 -4.72
C ALA A 565 -0.37 3.84 -4.47
N ALA A 566 0.33 3.62 -3.35
CA ALA A 566 1.67 4.15 -3.12
C ALA A 566 2.71 3.57 -4.08
N GLY A 567 2.54 2.31 -4.47
CA GLY A 567 3.54 1.50 -5.16
C GLY A 567 4.58 0.86 -4.25
N VAL A 568 4.29 0.79 -2.95
CA VAL A 568 5.19 0.24 -1.94
C VAL A 568 4.78 -1.21 -1.70
N ARG A 569 5.71 -2.12 -2.00
CA ARG A 569 5.50 -3.57 -1.88
C ARG A 569 6.58 -4.16 -0.98
N PHE A 570 6.18 -4.89 0.05
CA PHE A 570 7.05 -5.61 0.98
C PHE A 570 7.02 -7.09 0.66
N SER A 571 8.15 -7.67 0.22
CA SER A 571 8.25 -9.08 -0.15
C SER A 571 9.11 -9.86 0.84
N ALA A 572 8.52 -10.89 1.47
CA ALA A 572 9.22 -11.81 2.36
C ALA A 572 9.58 -13.09 1.61
N ARG A 573 10.87 -13.31 1.32
CA ARG A 573 11.37 -14.37 0.44
C ARG A 573 12.24 -15.37 1.18
N HIS A 574 11.93 -16.67 1.06
CA HIS A 574 12.69 -17.77 1.66
C HIS A 574 13.09 -18.77 0.58
N CYS A 575 14.39 -19.01 0.39
CA CYS A 575 14.87 -19.96 -0.61
C CYS A 575 15.11 -21.35 -0.02
N PHE A 576 14.01 -22.08 0.17
CA PHE A 576 14.05 -23.47 0.62
C PHE A 576 15.01 -24.35 -0.22
N MET A 577 15.07 -24.15 -1.54
CA MET A 577 15.98 -24.92 -2.40
C MET A 577 17.45 -24.64 -2.10
N LEU A 578 17.84 -23.37 -2.04
CA LEU A 578 19.25 -23.03 -1.88
C LEU A 578 19.74 -23.15 -0.43
N GLU A 579 18.86 -23.23 0.57
CA GLU A 579 19.23 -23.74 1.90
C GLU A 579 19.59 -25.24 1.87
N THR A 580 19.16 -26.02 0.87
CA THR A 580 19.69 -27.38 0.66
C THR A 580 21.12 -27.35 0.10
N LEU A 581 21.43 -26.39 -0.78
CA LEU A 581 22.68 -26.34 -1.56
C LEU A 581 23.76 -25.37 -1.02
N SER A 582 23.42 -24.43 -0.13
CA SER A 582 24.33 -23.41 0.38
C SER A 582 23.87 -22.81 1.72
N VAL A 583 24.78 -22.80 2.70
CA VAL A 583 24.57 -22.19 4.03
C VAL A 583 24.48 -20.64 3.97
N HIS A 584 24.86 -20.03 2.84
CA HIS A 584 25.00 -18.58 2.72
C HIS A 584 23.72 -17.85 2.26
N ILE A 585 22.64 -18.57 1.95
CA ILE A 585 21.42 -17.96 1.42
C ILE A 585 20.38 -17.83 2.53
N LYS A 586 20.43 -16.67 3.19
CA LYS A 586 19.47 -16.28 4.21
C LYS A 586 18.11 -15.90 3.59
N PRO A 587 17.00 -16.06 4.34
CA PRO A 587 15.74 -15.41 4.05
C PRO A 587 15.91 -13.89 3.93
N ARG A 588 15.08 -13.23 3.11
CA ARG A 588 15.19 -11.79 2.83
C ARG A 588 13.84 -11.10 2.89
N LEU A 589 13.79 -9.95 3.55
CA LEU A 589 12.67 -9.01 3.47
C LEU A 589 13.12 -7.83 2.59
N ARG A 590 12.32 -7.50 1.56
CA ARG A 590 12.63 -6.44 0.59
C ARG A 590 11.47 -5.44 0.46
N ILE A 591 11.80 -4.20 0.10
CA ILE A 591 10.88 -3.14 -0.33
C ILE A 591 11.10 -2.91 -1.82
N HIS A 592 10.01 -2.82 -2.60
CA HIS A 592 10.03 -2.48 -4.02
C HIS A 592 9.29 -1.16 -4.28
N GLY A 593 9.61 -0.50 -5.39
CA GLY A 593 8.89 0.69 -5.86
C GLY A 593 9.24 2.01 -5.15
N VAL A 594 10.32 2.03 -4.37
CA VAL A 594 10.80 3.21 -3.65
C VAL A 594 12.22 3.56 -4.10
N ALA A 595 12.44 4.81 -4.50
CA ALA A 595 13.77 5.28 -4.88
C ALA A 595 14.71 5.26 -3.67
N ARG A 596 15.85 4.58 -3.81
CA ARG A 596 16.95 4.68 -2.83
C ARG A 596 17.42 6.14 -2.78
N PRO A 597 17.56 6.77 -1.60
CA PRO A 597 18.09 8.13 -1.51
C PRO A 597 19.45 8.19 -2.18
N ALA A 598 19.69 9.23 -2.98
CA ALA A 598 21.00 9.46 -3.58
C ALA A 598 22.07 9.44 -2.49
N GLU A 599 23.04 8.53 -2.60
CA GLU A 599 24.17 8.54 -1.68
C GLU A 599 24.90 9.90 -1.84
N PRO A 600 25.35 10.54 -0.74
CA PRO A 600 26.09 11.78 -0.86
C PRO A 600 27.34 11.52 -1.69
N ARG A 601 27.38 12.02 -2.94
CA ARG A 601 28.56 11.89 -3.80
C ARG A 601 29.76 12.34 -2.97
N PRO A 602 30.79 11.49 -2.77
CA PRO A 602 31.91 11.84 -1.91
C PRO A 602 32.50 13.14 -2.43
N ARG A 603 32.44 14.20 -1.60
CA ARG A 603 32.91 15.53 -1.99
C ARG A 603 34.32 15.37 -2.53
N ARG A 604 34.50 15.63 -3.83
CA ARG A 604 35.77 15.54 -4.53
C ARG A 604 36.70 16.50 -3.81
N ALA A 605 37.55 15.96 -2.93
CA ALA A 605 38.41 16.78 -2.09
C ALA A 605 39.38 17.50 -3.03
N SER A 606 39.15 18.79 -3.23
CA SER A 606 40.06 19.65 -3.96
C SER A 606 41.40 19.61 -3.25
N SER A 607 42.35 18.88 -3.82
CA SER A 607 43.66 18.60 -3.23
C SER A 607 44.53 19.85 -3.27
N SER A 608 44.25 20.80 -2.36
CA SER A 608 45.17 21.88 -2.03
C SER A 608 46.37 21.28 -1.29
N SER A 609 47.42 20.97 -2.04
CA SER A 609 48.67 20.47 -1.51
C SER A 609 49.38 21.53 -0.67
N SER A 610 49.20 21.48 0.66
CA SER A 610 50.03 22.22 1.62
C SER A 610 50.72 21.23 2.55
N SER A 611 51.97 20.89 2.20
CA SER A 611 52.83 20.02 2.99
C SER A 611 53.38 20.76 4.22
N THR A 612 52.97 20.34 5.42
CA THR A 612 53.70 20.72 6.64
C THR A 612 53.81 19.55 7.59
N THR A 613 55.05 19.12 7.83
CA THR A 613 55.41 18.11 8.84
C THR A 613 55.22 18.65 10.25
N THR A 614 54.68 17.85 11.17
CA THR A 614 55.25 17.69 12.53
C THR A 614 54.72 16.44 13.21
N SER A 615 55.42 16.03 14.27
CA SER A 615 55.34 14.69 14.87
C SER A 615 54.68 14.70 16.25
N LYS A 616 54.10 13.55 16.65
CA LYS A 616 54.50 12.76 17.85
C LYS A 616 53.40 11.78 18.30
N ALA A 617 53.84 10.61 18.79
CA ALA A 617 53.35 9.87 19.97
C ALA A 617 51.85 9.45 20.06
N SER A 618 51.46 8.26 20.52
CA SER A 618 52.19 7.10 21.08
C SER A 618 51.20 5.94 21.31
N ARG A 619 51.66 4.67 21.28
CA ARG A 619 51.12 3.48 22.00
C ARG A 619 49.63 3.10 21.68
N SER A 620 49.12 1.87 21.64
CA SER A 620 49.51 0.51 22.04
C SER A 620 48.21 -0.35 21.86
N ASN A 621 48.15 -1.64 21.56
CA ASN A 621 49.15 -2.70 21.35
C ASN A 621 48.50 -3.83 20.51
N ARG A 622 49.28 -4.67 19.80
CA ARG A 622 48.85 -6.05 19.50
C ARG A 622 50.04 -6.99 19.31
N VAL A 623 49.92 -8.18 19.92
CA VAL A 623 50.97 -9.20 20.01
C VAL A 623 51.03 -10.05 18.72
N LYS A 624 52.24 -10.57 18.46
CA LYS A 624 52.66 -11.56 17.43
C LYS A 624 51.73 -12.80 17.44
N GLN A 625 51.63 -13.68 16.45
CA GLN A 625 52.62 -14.33 15.56
C GLN A 625 51.90 -14.89 14.29
N ALA A 626 52.53 -15.57 13.31
CA ALA A 626 53.74 -15.32 12.51
C ALA A 626 53.91 -16.46 11.46
N HIS A 627 54.42 -16.14 10.24
CA HIS A 627 54.91 -17.06 9.17
C HIS A 627 53.85 -18.00 8.52
N SER A 628 53.93 -18.46 7.26
CA SER A 628 54.95 -18.48 6.18
C SER A 628 54.18 -18.47 4.82
N SER A 629 54.50 -17.76 3.73
CA SER A 629 55.71 -17.55 2.89
C SER A 629 55.93 -18.55 1.72
N SER A 630 55.44 -18.21 0.53
CA SER A 630 56.01 -18.45 -0.83
C SER A 630 55.18 -17.60 -1.83
N ALA A 631 55.68 -16.79 -2.77
CA ALA A 631 56.81 -16.84 -3.70
C ALA A 631 56.63 -17.88 -4.84
N ALA A 632 56.80 -17.59 -6.15
CA ALA A 632 56.95 -16.32 -6.88
C ALA A 632 56.77 -16.56 -8.41
N SER A 633 56.48 -15.50 -9.18
CA SER A 633 56.54 -15.30 -10.66
C SER A 633 55.35 -14.39 -11.05
N ARG A 634 55.47 -13.22 -11.68
CA ARG A 634 56.37 -12.67 -12.73
C ARG A 634 56.18 -13.33 -14.09
N GLU A 635 55.30 -12.73 -14.89
CA GLU A 635 55.46 -12.59 -16.35
C GLU A 635 54.83 -11.23 -16.76
N GLU A 636 55.37 -10.61 -17.79
CA GLU A 636 55.22 -9.17 -18.08
C GLU A 636 54.89 -9.00 -19.57
N ARG A 637 53.72 -8.42 -19.94
CA ARG A 637 53.40 -8.13 -21.36
C ARG A 637 52.37 -7.03 -21.61
N ARG A 638 52.91 -5.88 -22.03
CA ARG A 638 52.54 -5.06 -23.21
C ARG A 638 51.08 -4.62 -23.47
N ARG A 639 50.94 -3.28 -23.47
CA ARG A 639 50.33 -2.41 -24.51
C ARG A 639 49.09 -2.92 -25.28
N GLY A 640 48.02 -2.14 -25.15
CA GLY A 640 47.00 -1.95 -26.18
C GLY A 640 46.26 -0.65 -25.90
N ASP A 641 46.60 0.42 -26.62
CA ASP A 641 45.74 1.62 -26.71
C ASP A 641 44.48 1.24 -27.49
N ALA A 642 43.31 1.67 -27.01
CA ALA A 642 42.04 1.59 -27.74
C ALA A 642 41.18 2.80 -27.33
N ASP A 643 40.58 3.45 -28.32
CA ASP A 643 39.89 4.73 -28.17
C ASP A 643 38.67 4.65 -27.22
N GLU A 644 38.50 5.65 -26.36
CA GLU A 644 37.23 5.88 -25.67
C GLU A 644 36.22 6.50 -26.64
N PRO A 645 35.03 5.91 -26.84
CA PRO A 645 33.95 6.58 -27.55
C PRO A 645 33.41 7.73 -26.70
N ILE A 646 33.06 8.83 -27.36
CA ILE A 646 32.40 9.98 -26.73
C ILE A 646 30.97 9.56 -26.37
N ASP A 647 30.67 9.49 -25.07
CA ASP A 647 29.30 9.31 -24.58
C ASP A 647 28.45 10.54 -24.94
N GLU A 648 27.51 10.38 -25.87
CA GLU A 648 26.48 11.37 -26.14
C GLU A 648 25.43 11.33 -25.02
N GLU A 649 25.19 12.48 -24.37
CA GLU A 649 24.21 12.62 -23.27
C GLU A 649 22.77 12.40 -23.79
N SER A 650 22.27 11.17 -23.67
CA SER A 650 20.86 10.84 -23.97
C SER A 650 19.94 11.17 -22.79
N ASP A 651 18.93 12.01 -23.02
CA ASP A 651 18.07 12.61 -21.98
C ASP A 651 17.37 11.64 -21.01
N ASP A 652 17.26 12.10 -19.76
CA ASP A 652 17.08 11.33 -18.52
C ASP A 652 15.64 10.83 -18.21
N MET A 653 14.91 10.39 -19.24
CA MET A 653 13.56 9.79 -19.07
C MET A 653 13.60 8.30 -18.73
N SER A 654 14.73 7.61 -18.94
CA SER A 654 14.87 6.18 -18.65
C SER A 654 15.10 5.86 -17.17
N ASP A 655 15.77 6.72 -16.38
CA ASP A 655 16.13 6.38 -14.99
C ASP A 655 14.91 6.27 -14.06
N TRP A 656 13.81 6.99 -14.33
CA TRP A 656 12.54 6.80 -13.59
C TRP A 656 11.95 5.39 -13.75
N SER A 657 12.14 4.75 -14.91
CA SER A 657 11.73 3.35 -15.11
C SER A 657 12.67 2.39 -14.36
N ALA A 658 13.98 2.64 -14.41
CA ALA A 658 14.99 1.86 -13.70
C ALA A 658 14.86 1.97 -12.17
N ALA A 659 14.45 3.14 -11.68
CA ALA A 659 14.19 3.41 -10.26
C ALA A 659 13.00 2.59 -9.71
N MET A 660 11.96 2.32 -10.51
CA MET A 660 10.84 1.47 -10.07
C MET A 660 11.23 -0.01 -9.90
N THR A 661 12.28 -0.48 -10.58
CA THR A 661 12.84 -1.82 -10.42
C THR A 661 13.89 -1.94 -9.31
N ARG A 662 14.25 -0.86 -8.60
CA ARG A 662 15.23 -0.93 -7.50
C ARG A 662 14.58 -1.55 -6.26
N GLU A 663 15.13 -2.67 -5.81
CA GLU A 663 14.74 -3.34 -4.56
C GLU A 663 15.69 -2.93 -3.42
N VAL A 664 15.14 -2.64 -2.25
CA VAL A 664 15.92 -2.33 -1.04
C VAL A 664 15.69 -3.44 -0.01
N GLN A 665 16.77 -4.00 0.54
CA GLN A 665 16.70 -5.11 1.50
C GLN A 665 16.85 -4.60 2.94
N PHE A 666 16.00 -5.09 3.85
CA PHE A 666 16.15 -4.86 5.30
C PHE A 666 17.35 -5.64 5.85
N GLU A 667 17.88 -5.19 6.99
CA GLU A 667 18.81 -5.96 7.82
C GLU A 667 18.30 -7.38 8.14
N ASP A 668 19.23 -8.34 8.27
CA ASP A 668 18.91 -9.76 8.44
C ASP A 668 18.02 -10.05 9.67
N ASP A 669 18.05 -9.19 10.70
CA ASP A 669 17.28 -9.36 11.92
C ASP A 669 15.78 -9.02 11.76
N ALA A 670 15.41 -8.27 10.72
CA ALA A 670 14.02 -7.90 10.42
C ALA A 670 13.15 -9.13 10.15
N TRP A 671 13.73 -10.19 9.58
CA TRP A 671 13.03 -11.46 9.36
C TRP A 671 12.51 -12.06 10.66
N SER A 672 13.40 -12.22 11.66
CA SER A 672 13.07 -12.82 12.96
C SER A 672 12.08 -12.00 13.78
N LYS A 673 12.02 -10.68 13.53
CA LYS A 673 11.08 -9.74 14.16
C LYS A 673 9.67 -9.81 13.58
N LEU A 674 9.51 -10.17 12.30
CA LEU A 674 8.22 -10.02 11.59
C LEU A 674 7.59 -11.33 11.09
N LEU A 675 8.39 -12.37 10.80
CA LEU A 675 7.95 -13.46 9.91
C LEU A 675 7.75 -14.81 10.57
N ASN A 676 7.75 -14.89 11.91
CA ASN A 676 7.53 -16.16 12.61
C ASN A 676 6.12 -16.74 12.36
N ALA A 677 5.12 -15.89 12.12
CA ALA A 677 3.77 -16.30 11.69
C ALA A 677 3.65 -16.62 10.19
N GLY A 678 4.69 -16.37 9.38
CA GLY A 678 4.60 -16.41 7.91
C GLY A 678 3.59 -15.42 7.32
N TYR A 679 3.26 -14.36 8.06
CA TYR A 679 2.27 -13.34 7.69
C TYR A 679 2.78 -11.95 8.07
N ILE A 680 2.62 -11.00 7.15
CA ILE A 680 2.83 -9.57 7.34
C ILE A 680 1.62 -8.81 6.79
N CYS A 681 1.34 -7.64 7.35
CA CYS A 681 0.37 -6.69 6.84
C CYS A 681 0.93 -5.28 6.95
N GLY A 682 0.65 -4.39 6.01
CA GLY A 682 1.23 -3.06 6.02
C GLY A 682 0.99 -2.29 4.72
N ASP A 683 1.46 -1.04 4.73
CA ASP A 683 1.41 -0.08 3.63
C ASP A 683 2.66 0.82 3.69
N GLU A 684 2.69 1.93 2.94
CA GLU A 684 3.84 2.85 2.98
C GLU A 684 4.17 3.42 4.38
N ARG A 685 3.22 3.43 5.31
CA ARG A 685 3.33 4.07 6.64
C ARG A 685 3.88 3.10 7.68
N TRP A 686 3.54 1.82 7.59
CA TRP A 686 3.95 0.79 8.55
C TRP A 686 3.98 -0.63 7.97
N LEU A 687 4.81 -1.47 8.58
CA LEU A 687 4.83 -2.92 8.37
C LEU A 687 4.65 -3.65 9.71
N VAL A 688 3.64 -4.53 9.78
CA VAL A 688 3.25 -5.29 10.97
C VAL A 688 3.52 -6.79 10.74
N GLY A 689 4.10 -7.45 11.73
CA GLY A 689 4.39 -8.88 11.72
C GLY A 689 4.46 -9.46 13.13
N GLN A 690 4.86 -10.73 13.25
CA GLN A 690 5.01 -11.42 14.54
C GLN A 690 6.39 -12.05 14.70
N ASN A 691 7.01 -11.85 15.86
CA ASN A 691 8.33 -12.38 16.18
C ASN A 691 8.29 -13.83 16.71
N SER A 692 9.47 -14.41 16.93
CA SER A 692 9.68 -15.76 17.50
C SER A 692 9.00 -15.99 18.86
N HIS A 693 8.75 -14.93 19.62
CA HIS A 693 8.11 -14.98 20.95
C HIS A 693 6.59 -14.79 20.89
N GLY A 694 6.02 -14.64 19.69
CA GLY A 694 4.59 -14.37 19.51
C GLY A 694 4.19 -12.90 19.74
N SER A 695 5.12 -12.00 20.09
CA SER A 695 4.83 -10.57 20.16
C SER A 695 4.68 -9.99 18.76
N ILE A 696 3.80 -8.99 18.63
CA ILE A 696 3.54 -8.30 17.36
C ILE A 696 4.55 -7.16 17.24
N THR A 697 5.27 -7.09 16.13
CA THR A 697 6.22 -6.01 15.85
C THR A 697 5.63 -5.08 14.80
N ILE A 698 5.70 -3.77 15.07
CA ILE A 698 5.23 -2.71 14.18
C ILE A 698 6.44 -1.86 13.80
N MET A 699 6.78 -1.85 12.52
CA MET A 699 7.81 -0.97 11.96
C MET A 699 7.14 0.25 11.35
N HIS A 700 7.40 1.44 11.87
CA HIS A 700 6.91 2.71 11.32
C HIS A 700 7.98 3.37 10.45
N PHE A 701 7.58 3.98 9.34
CA PHE A 701 8.44 4.74 8.44
C PHE A 701 8.21 6.25 8.60
#